data_AF-A0A0S7YTE6-F1
#
_entry.id   AF-A0A0S7YTE6-F1
#
_cell.length_a   1.000
_cell.length_b   1.000
_cell.length_c   1.000
_cell.angle_alpha   90.00
_cell.angle_beta   90.00
_cell.angle_gamma   90.00
#
_symmetry.space_group_name_H-M   'P 1'
#
loop_
_entity.id
_entity.type
_entity.pdbx_description
1 polymer ?
#
loop_
_entity_poly.entity_id
_entity_poly.type
_entity_poly.pdbx_seq_one_letter_code
_entity_poly.pdbx_strand_id
1 'polypeptide(L)'
;MRTLIFLIISIGFLPLSEAGAITAAPQNPKSAKGCAICHYRWVDTFFVEGTGSDLVPYQSEKVVATPDMCISCHDGSVMDSRARMTIGAGHKTNTRPPEGMNIPAVFPLDDNGMVQCATCHTAHGVPSGVGEDTTIFMRISNKDSAMCWMCHPGKNGGKSARNHTVGPVKTRIPDNMLELSTAAGQKPSRIACETCHTAHGSTHEAYLIQSSRNSSLCLACHHDKGLITPDGRRNPGHVVNVRPTTASIPASFMEKGARTGAGGEIICTTCHKTHGSPTDSHLLLMVDDNQSTLCLSCHADKQTVAETGHNLDKSAPQSKNLQGQSVAEAGVCSACHLPHKPAREHSGSADFTTQMCMSCHGEGTFAVREKLLGNNHPLAVNPFEKKDDELLLTSAQADPDQMILPLFTAFGVRSQGGGITCATCHDPHRLPLDTATEPTGERPRTKNQNQYLRKPSPEICRQCHDAKFLVADTRHNLRRSAPTETNLLGRRASEAGLCDNCHLVHGGGRVFLWAKQQPPVEDNKQRPVCFSCHVKDGPATKKQLHDHSHPLQVSPRDMGMRTRLPVFDPSVRPSADGRMSCYTCHDPHRWQPADSKTMSGTETEGDARSSFLRLPASPSSQLCGDCHGSQALIEPTDHNLLAAAPQAKNTSGQTPVESGPCGVCHLPHNSKNQLLRWGQRFGPGSSIMEKMCTGCHSKRGSAPGKIPAISYHPEDIAIHNTGRNIKDESIYFPLFDPASGKQVGNGPLSCPSCHNVHRWSLGEMQNRGSVKPAGSVASSFLRNRSYNTICMDCHGPEALFKYEYFHFPAKR
;
A
#
# COMPACT_ATOMS: atom_id res chain seq x y z
N MET A 1 82.42 -60.22 -32.48
CA MET A 1 82.02 -61.53 -31.93
C MET A 1 80.77 -61.97 -32.70
N ARG A 2 80.94 -62.84 -33.70
CA ARG A 2 80.47 -64.25 -33.73
C ARG A 2 78.92 -64.38 -33.61
N THR A 3 78.12 -65.03 -34.45
CA THR A 3 78.28 -65.88 -35.65
C THR A 3 76.85 -66.19 -36.21
N LEU A 4 76.74 -66.33 -37.54
CA LEU A 4 75.76 -66.99 -38.44
C LEU A 4 74.33 -67.43 -38.01
N ILE A 5 73.36 -67.08 -38.87
CA ILE A 5 72.51 -67.92 -39.79
C ILE A 5 72.01 -69.29 -39.26
N PHE A 6 70.70 -69.58 -39.34
CA PHE A 6 70.13 -70.65 -40.20
C PHE A 6 68.60 -70.66 -40.28
N LEU A 7 68.14 -70.99 -41.48
CA LEU A 7 66.78 -71.12 -41.99
C LEU A 7 66.42 -72.61 -42.01
N ILE A 8 65.29 -73.05 -41.43
CA ILE A 8 64.72 -74.39 -41.70
C ILE A 8 63.18 -74.32 -41.72
N ILE A 9 62.64 -74.74 -42.86
CA ILE A 9 61.26 -75.11 -43.16
C ILE A 9 60.97 -76.47 -42.52
N SER A 10 59.78 -76.69 -41.94
CA SER A 10 59.16 -78.03 -41.94
C SER A 10 57.64 -77.96 -41.79
N ILE A 11 57.00 -78.62 -42.74
CA ILE A 11 55.57 -78.82 -42.96
C ILE A 11 55.09 -80.02 -42.14
N GLY A 12 53.91 -79.88 -41.53
CA GLY A 12 52.87 -80.92 -41.44
C GLY A 12 53.00 -82.00 -40.37
N PHE A 13 52.09 -81.98 -39.40
CA PHE A 13 51.26 -83.15 -39.05
C PHE A 13 50.04 -82.66 -38.23
N LEU A 14 48.84 -82.85 -38.79
CA LEU A 14 47.55 -82.74 -38.09
C LEU A 14 47.37 -83.95 -37.16
N PRO A 15 46.74 -83.75 -36.00
CA PRO A 15 45.64 -84.62 -35.62
C PRO A 15 44.38 -83.80 -35.34
N LEU A 16 43.26 -84.30 -35.88
CA LEU A 16 41.93 -83.87 -35.50
C LEU A 16 41.75 -84.06 -33.98
N SER A 17 41.40 -82.98 -33.28
CA SER A 17 40.73 -83.07 -32.00
C SER A 17 39.52 -82.14 -32.05
N GLU A 18 38.36 -82.73 -31.82
CA GLU A 18 37.08 -82.04 -31.70
C GLU A 18 37.17 -80.99 -30.60
N ALA A 19 37.08 -79.72 -30.98
CA ALA A 19 36.87 -78.65 -30.04
C ALA A 19 35.44 -78.75 -29.49
N GLY A 20 35.27 -79.52 -28.42
CA GLY A 20 34.13 -79.37 -27.53
C GLY A 20 34.12 -77.93 -27.04
N ALA A 21 33.11 -77.16 -27.46
CA ALA A 21 32.86 -75.83 -26.95
C ALA A 21 32.57 -75.95 -25.44
N ILE A 22 33.57 -75.64 -24.62
CA ILE A 22 33.37 -75.45 -23.18
C ILE A 22 32.53 -74.17 -23.04
N THR A 23 31.23 -74.35 -22.83
CA THR A 23 30.34 -73.28 -22.40
C THR A 23 30.83 -72.78 -21.04
N ALA A 24 31.20 -71.50 -20.97
CA ALA A 24 31.54 -70.87 -19.71
C ALA A 24 30.33 -70.96 -18.76
N ALA A 25 30.55 -71.51 -17.57
CA ALA A 25 29.51 -71.61 -16.55
C ALA A 25 29.00 -70.20 -16.19
N PRO A 26 27.67 -70.00 -16.01
CA PRO A 26 27.11 -68.70 -15.68
C PRO A 26 27.66 -68.21 -14.33
N GLN A 27 28.20 -66.99 -14.31
CA GLN A 27 28.91 -66.41 -13.16
C GLN A 27 28.02 -66.01 -11.96
N ASN A 28 26.73 -66.38 -11.95
CA ASN A 28 25.85 -66.16 -10.80
C ASN A 28 24.89 -67.35 -10.57
N PRO A 29 25.37 -68.46 -9.97
CA PRO A 29 24.60 -69.71 -9.85
C PRO A 29 23.37 -69.62 -8.93
N LYS A 30 23.15 -68.50 -8.23
CA LYS A 30 21.99 -68.31 -7.33
C LYS A 30 20.75 -67.73 -8.01
N SER A 31 20.87 -67.01 -9.13
CA SER A 31 19.69 -66.45 -9.84
C SER A 31 18.82 -67.54 -10.46
N ALA A 32 19.44 -68.60 -10.98
CA ALA A 32 18.75 -69.74 -11.58
C ALA A 32 17.76 -70.42 -10.62
N LYS A 33 18.05 -70.50 -9.31
CA LYS A 33 17.12 -71.06 -8.31
C LYS A 33 15.84 -70.23 -8.12
N GLY A 34 15.94 -68.90 -8.20
CA GLY A 34 14.78 -68.01 -8.11
C GLY A 34 13.95 -67.99 -9.39
N CYS A 35 14.62 -68.03 -10.54
CA CYS A 35 13.96 -68.08 -11.86
C CYS A 35 13.29 -69.44 -12.14
N ALA A 36 13.83 -70.53 -11.61
CA ALA A 36 13.31 -71.89 -11.73
C ALA A 36 11.88 -72.08 -11.15
N ILE A 37 11.43 -71.18 -10.28
CA ILE A 37 10.07 -71.19 -9.70
C ILE A 37 9.02 -70.96 -10.79
N CYS A 38 9.31 -70.09 -11.77
CA CYS A 38 8.40 -69.78 -12.88
C CYS A 38 8.89 -70.37 -14.21
N HIS A 39 10.19 -70.57 -14.39
CA HIS A 39 10.80 -71.27 -15.53
C HIS A 39 11.10 -72.72 -15.16
N TYR A 40 10.07 -73.50 -14.84
CA TYR A 40 10.17 -74.91 -14.44
C TYR A 40 10.92 -75.79 -15.47
N ARG A 41 10.99 -75.37 -16.74
CA ARG A 41 11.86 -75.97 -17.79
C ARG A 41 13.36 -75.91 -17.51
N TRP A 42 13.79 -75.11 -16.54
CA TRP A 42 15.19 -75.01 -16.11
C TRP A 42 15.53 -75.92 -14.95
N VAL A 43 14.54 -76.65 -14.44
CA VAL A 43 14.73 -77.71 -13.44
C VAL A 43 14.72 -79.03 -14.19
N ASP A 44 15.90 -79.58 -14.45
CA ASP A 44 16.10 -80.82 -15.22
C ASP A 44 15.22 -81.97 -14.71
N THR A 45 14.92 -82.00 -13.41
CA THR A 45 14.06 -83.01 -12.76
C THR A 45 12.62 -83.06 -13.29
N PHE A 46 12.09 -81.98 -13.89
CA PHE A 46 10.70 -81.95 -14.41
C PHE A 46 10.60 -82.31 -15.91
N PHE A 47 11.71 -82.48 -16.63
CA PHE A 47 11.71 -82.63 -18.10
C PHE A 47 12.57 -83.79 -18.61
N VAL A 48 12.77 -84.80 -17.78
CA VAL A 48 13.33 -86.09 -18.22
C VAL A 48 12.39 -86.61 -19.32
N GLU A 49 12.90 -86.78 -20.54
CA GLU A 49 12.20 -87.31 -21.75
C GLU A 49 11.44 -86.33 -22.66
N GLY A 50 11.46 -85.00 -22.41
CA GLY A 50 10.92 -84.02 -23.39
C GLY A 50 9.39 -84.01 -23.52
N THR A 51 8.67 -84.51 -22.52
CA THR A 51 7.22 -84.48 -22.40
C THR A 51 6.78 -83.42 -21.37
N GLY A 52 5.54 -82.94 -21.47
CA GLY A 52 4.98 -81.97 -20.51
C GLY A 52 4.60 -82.65 -19.20
N SER A 53 4.01 -81.90 -18.27
CA SER A 53 3.38 -82.46 -17.06
C SER A 53 1.85 -82.53 -17.23
N ASP A 54 1.17 -83.28 -16.36
CA ASP A 54 -0.30 -83.32 -16.30
C ASP A 54 -0.95 -81.94 -16.07
N LEU A 55 -0.18 -80.98 -15.54
CA LEU A 55 -0.64 -79.62 -15.25
C LEU A 55 -0.29 -78.62 -16.35
N VAL A 56 0.75 -78.87 -17.15
CA VAL A 56 1.23 -77.92 -18.18
C VAL A 56 1.86 -78.68 -19.37
N PRO A 57 1.39 -78.46 -20.62
CA PRO A 57 1.93 -79.11 -21.81
C PRO A 57 3.38 -78.67 -22.11
N TYR A 58 4.12 -79.52 -22.82
CA TYR A 58 5.51 -79.26 -23.20
C TYR A 58 5.61 -77.99 -24.06
N GLN A 59 6.24 -76.94 -23.52
CA GLN A 59 6.53 -75.72 -24.26
C GLN A 59 7.78 -75.92 -25.14
N SER A 60 7.56 -76.21 -26.42
CA SER A 60 8.60 -76.42 -27.43
C SER A 60 9.26 -75.12 -27.89
N GLU A 61 8.53 -74.00 -27.85
CA GLU A 61 9.03 -72.69 -28.20
C GLU A 61 9.79 -72.05 -27.04
N LYS A 62 10.95 -71.45 -27.33
CA LYS A 62 11.64 -70.59 -26.37
C LYS A 62 10.78 -69.35 -26.18
N VAL A 63 10.11 -69.23 -25.04
CA VAL A 63 9.28 -68.06 -24.73
C VAL A 63 10.17 -66.83 -24.73
N VAL A 64 10.06 -66.06 -25.80
CA VAL A 64 10.84 -64.87 -26.10
C VAL A 64 10.40 -63.72 -25.19
N ALA A 65 11.23 -62.69 -25.07
CA ALA A 65 11.04 -61.51 -24.23
C ALA A 65 9.86 -60.63 -24.68
N THR A 66 8.65 -61.19 -24.67
CA THR A 66 7.40 -60.52 -24.98
C THR A 66 6.97 -59.62 -23.82
N PRO A 67 6.21 -58.54 -24.08
CA PRO A 67 5.69 -57.68 -23.03
C PRO A 67 4.94 -58.46 -21.94
N ASP A 68 4.09 -59.42 -22.31
CA ASP A 68 3.31 -60.22 -21.36
C ASP A 68 4.19 -61.03 -20.40
N MET A 69 5.29 -61.59 -20.91
CA MET A 69 6.27 -62.30 -20.08
C MET A 69 6.95 -61.34 -19.10
N CYS A 70 7.32 -60.13 -19.53
CA CYS A 70 7.88 -59.12 -18.63
C CYS A 70 6.86 -58.72 -17.54
N ILE A 71 5.58 -58.56 -17.92
CA ILE A 71 4.51 -58.18 -16.97
C ILE A 71 4.27 -59.27 -15.93
N SER A 72 4.41 -60.56 -16.26
CA SER A 72 4.26 -61.65 -15.28
C SER A 72 5.24 -61.59 -14.10
N CYS A 73 6.37 -60.89 -14.25
CA CYS A 73 7.29 -60.61 -13.15
C CYS A 73 6.90 -59.34 -12.36
N HIS A 74 6.20 -58.42 -13.00
CA HIS A 74 5.87 -57.10 -12.47
C HIS A 74 4.44 -56.98 -11.92
N ASP A 75 3.60 -58.00 -12.12
CA ASP A 75 2.19 -58.05 -11.77
C ASP A 75 1.91 -58.28 -10.27
N GLY A 76 2.96 -58.44 -9.47
CA GLY A 76 2.90 -58.77 -8.05
C GLY A 76 3.37 -60.19 -7.72
N SER A 77 3.56 -61.05 -8.72
CA SER A 77 4.01 -62.44 -8.52
C SER A 77 5.49 -62.55 -8.13
N VAL A 78 6.36 -61.68 -8.67
CA VAL A 78 7.79 -61.59 -8.33
C VAL A 78 8.11 -60.26 -7.66
N MET A 79 7.63 -59.16 -8.24
CA MET A 79 7.65 -57.83 -7.64
C MET A 79 6.42 -57.07 -8.13
N ASP A 80 5.67 -56.41 -7.24
CA ASP A 80 4.61 -55.51 -7.69
C ASP A 80 5.22 -54.15 -8.08
N SER A 81 5.35 -53.91 -9.38
CA SER A 81 5.68 -52.58 -9.88
C SER A 81 4.73 -52.13 -10.99
N ARG A 82 3.50 -52.65 -10.98
CA ARG A 82 2.44 -52.24 -11.91
C ARG A 82 2.28 -50.73 -11.89
N ALA A 83 2.20 -50.13 -10.70
CA ALA A 83 2.09 -48.67 -10.56
C ALA A 83 3.21 -47.88 -11.26
N ARG A 84 4.43 -48.42 -11.36
CA ARG A 84 5.52 -47.74 -12.10
C ARG A 84 5.49 -48.01 -13.60
N MET A 85 4.87 -49.09 -14.05
CA MET A 85 4.86 -49.51 -15.45
C MET A 85 3.58 -49.14 -16.20
N THR A 86 2.44 -49.17 -15.51
CA THR A 86 1.11 -49.00 -16.10
C THR A 86 0.44 -47.68 -15.71
N ILE A 87 0.88 -47.02 -14.63
CA ILE A 87 0.35 -45.72 -14.20
C ILE A 87 1.37 -44.64 -14.57
N GLY A 88 0.95 -43.67 -15.40
CA GLY A 88 1.81 -42.56 -15.85
C GLY A 88 2.48 -42.78 -17.21
N ALA A 89 3.19 -41.75 -17.66
CA ALA A 89 4.00 -41.73 -18.86
C ALA A 89 5.38 -42.37 -18.63
N GLY A 90 5.88 -43.09 -19.63
CA GLY A 90 7.24 -43.62 -19.68
C GLY A 90 7.68 -43.84 -21.13
N HIS A 91 8.92 -44.27 -21.33
CA HIS A 91 9.37 -44.73 -22.64
C HIS A 91 8.39 -45.77 -23.19
N LYS A 92 7.79 -45.46 -24.34
CA LYS A 92 6.75 -46.28 -24.94
C LYS A 92 7.36 -47.53 -25.59
N THR A 93 6.77 -48.68 -25.32
CA THR A 93 7.01 -49.90 -26.10
C THR A 93 6.08 -49.94 -27.31
N ASN A 94 6.34 -50.84 -28.27
CA ASN A 94 5.64 -50.90 -29.56
C ASN A 94 5.70 -49.57 -30.35
N THR A 95 6.78 -48.80 -30.17
CA THR A 95 7.02 -47.58 -30.92
C THR A 95 8.33 -47.69 -31.67
N ARG A 96 8.38 -47.18 -32.89
CA ARG A 96 9.64 -47.05 -33.63
C ARG A 96 10.47 -45.90 -33.02
N PRO A 97 11.80 -46.05 -32.87
CA PRO A 97 12.67 -44.94 -32.50
C PRO A 97 12.50 -43.75 -33.47
N PRO A 98 12.61 -42.50 -32.99
CA PRO A 98 12.56 -41.32 -33.85
C PRO A 98 13.59 -41.37 -34.99
N GLU A 99 13.23 -40.78 -36.13
CA GLU A 99 14.13 -40.67 -37.27
C GLU A 99 15.43 -39.96 -36.88
N GLY A 100 16.58 -40.54 -37.26
CA GLY A 100 17.91 -40.05 -36.88
C GLY A 100 18.40 -40.46 -35.48
N MET A 101 17.61 -41.18 -34.68
CA MET A 101 18.08 -41.77 -33.43
C MET A 101 18.84 -43.07 -33.69
N ASN A 102 20.14 -43.08 -33.38
CA ASN A 102 20.94 -44.30 -33.45
C ASN A 102 20.73 -45.14 -32.18
N ILE A 103 20.24 -46.36 -32.34
CA ILE A 103 20.07 -47.33 -31.25
C ILE A 103 21.23 -48.34 -31.31
N PRO A 104 22.14 -48.33 -30.33
CA PRO A 104 23.24 -49.29 -30.29
C PRO A 104 22.75 -50.75 -30.24
N ALA A 105 23.51 -51.67 -30.85
CA ALA A 105 23.18 -53.10 -30.92
C ALA A 105 22.94 -53.78 -29.56
N VAL A 106 23.48 -53.22 -28.46
CA VAL A 106 23.21 -53.72 -27.10
C VAL A 106 21.74 -53.53 -26.69
N PHE A 107 20.99 -52.65 -27.35
CA PHE A 107 19.57 -52.41 -27.14
C PHE A 107 18.77 -52.92 -28.35
N PRO A 108 18.42 -54.22 -28.39
CA PRO A 108 17.76 -54.80 -29.55
C PRO A 108 16.35 -54.23 -29.71
N LEU A 109 15.98 -53.97 -30.96
CA LEU A 109 14.60 -53.73 -31.37
C LEU A 109 13.96 -55.07 -31.77
N ASP A 110 12.63 -55.13 -31.82
CA ASP A 110 11.96 -56.30 -32.38
C ASP A 110 12.14 -56.42 -33.90
N ASP A 111 11.60 -57.49 -34.48
CA ASP A 111 11.69 -57.78 -35.92
C ASP A 111 11.05 -56.68 -36.80
N ASN A 112 10.16 -55.86 -36.22
CA ASN A 112 9.53 -54.72 -36.88
C ASN A 112 10.29 -53.39 -36.63
N GLY A 113 11.42 -53.44 -35.93
CA GLY A 113 12.24 -52.28 -35.56
C GLY A 113 11.60 -51.40 -34.48
N MET A 114 10.75 -51.97 -33.61
CA MET A 114 10.12 -51.25 -32.51
C MET A 114 10.86 -51.48 -31.18
N VAL A 115 10.80 -50.48 -30.32
CA VAL A 115 11.28 -50.54 -28.94
C VAL A 115 10.36 -51.45 -28.13
N GLN A 116 10.96 -52.39 -27.40
CA GLN A 116 10.27 -53.31 -26.50
C GLN A 116 10.85 -53.24 -25.08
N CYS A 117 10.18 -53.86 -24.10
CA CYS A 117 10.74 -54.00 -22.75
C CYS A 117 12.16 -54.61 -22.80
N ALA A 118 12.33 -55.60 -23.67
CA ALA A 118 13.58 -56.29 -23.95
C ALA A 118 14.66 -55.41 -24.58
N THR A 119 14.34 -54.20 -25.05
CA THR A 119 15.33 -53.25 -25.58
C THR A 119 16.19 -52.72 -24.45
N CYS A 120 15.63 -52.42 -23.27
CA CYS A 120 16.37 -51.90 -22.11
C CYS A 120 16.64 -52.98 -21.06
N HIS A 121 15.73 -53.94 -20.91
CA HIS A 121 15.80 -55.00 -19.91
C HIS A 121 16.28 -56.33 -20.49
N THR A 122 16.88 -57.15 -19.63
CA THR A 122 17.22 -58.54 -19.93
C THR A 122 16.96 -59.39 -18.69
N ALA A 123 16.20 -60.48 -18.85
CA ALA A 123 16.01 -61.45 -17.78
C ALA A 123 17.28 -62.28 -17.51
N HIS A 124 18.26 -62.21 -18.41
CA HIS A 124 19.50 -62.95 -18.36
C HIS A 124 20.63 -62.00 -17.97
N GLY A 125 21.39 -62.39 -16.94
CA GLY A 125 22.58 -61.65 -16.51
C GLY A 125 23.50 -61.41 -17.70
N VAL A 126 23.71 -60.15 -18.03
CA VAL A 126 24.67 -59.72 -19.04
C VAL A 126 26.00 -59.44 -18.33
N PRO A 127 27.15 -59.71 -18.98
CA PRO A 127 28.44 -59.27 -18.48
C PRO A 127 28.55 -57.75 -18.68
N SER A 128 27.83 -56.98 -17.86
CA SER A 128 27.97 -55.53 -17.76
C SER A 128 29.05 -55.25 -16.72
N GLY A 129 30.23 -54.83 -17.17
CA GLY A 129 31.45 -54.77 -16.36
C GLY A 129 31.36 -54.01 -15.02
N VAL A 130 32.37 -54.29 -14.18
CA VAL A 130 32.74 -53.72 -12.86
C VAL A 130 31.62 -52.98 -12.09
N GLY A 131 30.93 -53.71 -11.22
CA GLY A 131 29.92 -53.20 -10.28
C GLY A 131 28.69 -54.12 -10.15
N GLU A 132 28.93 -55.43 -10.05
CA GLU A 132 27.99 -56.52 -10.35
C GLU A 132 26.90 -56.81 -9.31
N ASP A 133 26.75 -56.00 -8.27
CA ASP A 133 25.88 -56.28 -7.13
C ASP A 133 24.45 -55.73 -7.24
N THR A 134 24.10 -54.96 -8.30
CA THR A 134 22.80 -54.25 -8.35
C THR A 134 21.99 -54.29 -9.66
N THR A 135 22.51 -54.84 -10.76
CA THR A 135 21.85 -54.77 -12.09
C THR A 135 21.45 -56.15 -12.62
N ILE A 136 20.50 -56.82 -11.97
CA ILE A 136 20.09 -58.19 -12.36
C ILE A 136 19.25 -58.19 -13.66
N PHE A 137 18.56 -57.09 -13.99
CA PHE A 137 17.59 -57.04 -15.10
C PHE A 137 17.77 -55.90 -16.13
N MET A 138 18.89 -55.19 -16.08
CA MET A 138 19.22 -54.12 -17.04
C MET A 138 20.31 -54.58 -18.01
N ARG A 139 20.21 -54.22 -19.29
CA ARG A 139 21.21 -54.63 -20.30
C ARG A 139 22.59 -53.98 -20.12
N ILE A 140 22.63 -52.83 -19.46
CA ILE A 140 23.86 -52.20 -19.03
C ILE A 140 23.61 -51.49 -17.70
N SER A 141 24.68 -51.22 -16.95
CA SER A 141 24.60 -50.33 -15.80
C SER A 141 24.17 -48.94 -16.25
N ASN A 142 23.11 -48.42 -15.63
CA ASN A 142 22.66 -47.05 -15.85
C ASN A 142 23.23 -46.06 -14.81
N LYS A 143 24.37 -46.41 -14.20
CA LYS A 143 25.08 -45.51 -13.30
C LYS A 143 25.41 -44.21 -14.04
N ASP A 144 25.10 -43.07 -13.43
CA ASP A 144 25.34 -41.73 -13.98
C ASP A 144 24.73 -41.49 -15.36
N SER A 145 23.55 -42.06 -15.65
CA SER A 145 22.83 -41.93 -16.93
C SER A 145 23.56 -42.52 -18.15
N ALA A 146 24.51 -43.42 -17.94
CA ALA A 146 25.29 -44.03 -19.01
C ALA A 146 24.40 -44.62 -20.13
N MET A 147 23.28 -45.23 -19.75
CA MET A 147 22.33 -45.79 -20.72
C MET A 147 21.56 -44.71 -21.48
N CYS A 148 21.14 -43.63 -20.80
CA CYS A 148 20.42 -42.54 -21.44
C CYS A 148 21.23 -41.91 -22.58
N TRP A 149 22.54 -41.72 -22.39
CA TRP A 149 23.40 -41.06 -23.37
C TRP A 149 23.67 -41.90 -24.62
N MET A 150 23.54 -43.22 -24.53
CA MET A 150 23.72 -44.10 -25.68
C MET A 150 22.65 -43.89 -26.76
N CYS A 151 21.44 -43.49 -26.36
CA CYS A 151 20.35 -43.14 -27.27
C CYS A 151 20.11 -41.62 -27.37
N HIS A 152 20.55 -40.85 -26.37
CA HIS A 152 20.45 -39.38 -26.33
C HIS A 152 21.83 -38.69 -26.27
N PRO A 153 22.76 -38.95 -27.21
CA PRO A 153 24.14 -38.46 -27.12
C PRO A 153 24.24 -36.93 -27.14
N GLY A 154 23.29 -36.24 -27.78
CA GLY A 154 23.28 -34.77 -27.85
C GLY A 154 22.78 -34.06 -26.58
N LYS A 155 22.47 -34.78 -25.49
CA LYS A 155 21.86 -34.21 -24.27
C LYS A 155 22.81 -34.09 -23.07
N ASN A 156 24.01 -34.66 -23.14
CA ASN A 156 24.97 -34.68 -22.02
C ASN A 156 26.00 -33.53 -22.02
N GLY A 157 26.10 -32.75 -23.10
CA GLY A 157 27.17 -31.76 -23.27
C GLY A 157 27.03 -30.46 -22.48
N GLY A 158 26.10 -30.38 -21.52
CA GLY A 158 25.89 -29.21 -20.68
C GLY A 158 25.71 -27.90 -21.45
N LYS A 159 26.11 -26.78 -20.85
CA LYS A 159 25.87 -25.43 -21.41
C LYS A 159 26.52 -25.22 -22.78
N SER A 160 27.72 -25.76 -23.02
CA SER A 160 28.41 -25.68 -24.32
C SER A 160 27.63 -26.39 -25.43
N ALA A 161 26.88 -27.44 -25.10
CA ALA A 161 25.96 -28.10 -26.02
C ALA A 161 24.51 -27.56 -25.92
N ARG A 162 24.33 -26.35 -25.34
CA ARG A 162 23.02 -25.69 -25.17
C ARG A 162 22.04 -26.51 -24.33
N ASN A 163 22.54 -27.28 -23.37
CA ASN A 163 21.77 -28.08 -22.43
C ASN A 163 22.03 -27.65 -20.99
N HIS A 164 21.12 -27.99 -20.08
CA HIS A 164 21.36 -27.90 -18.65
C HIS A 164 22.50 -28.82 -18.23
N THR A 165 23.29 -28.38 -17.24
CA THR A 165 24.45 -29.13 -16.76
C THR A 165 24.02 -30.47 -16.14
N VAL A 166 24.68 -31.54 -16.58
CA VAL A 166 24.64 -32.90 -16.01
C VAL A 166 26.07 -33.24 -15.58
N GLY A 167 26.25 -33.92 -14.45
CA GLY A 167 27.55 -34.23 -13.86
C GLY A 167 27.76 -33.57 -12.48
N PRO A 168 29.02 -33.47 -12.02
CA PRO A 168 29.32 -32.96 -10.68
C PRO A 168 28.85 -31.52 -10.49
N VAL A 169 28.23 -31.26 -9.34
CA VAL A 169 27.78 -29.93 -8.94
C VAL A 169 28.28 -29.61 -7.54
N LYS A 170 28.42 -28.31 -7.24
CA LYS A 170 28.86 -27.86 -5.91
C LYS A 170 27.76 -28.04 -4.86
N THR A 171 26.51 -27.86 -5.27
CA THR A 171 25.35 -27.91 -4.39
C THR A 171 24.84 -29.35 -4.29
N ARG A 172 24.51 -29.78 -3.08
CA ARG A 172 23.82 -31.06 -2.87
C ARG A 172 22.42 -31.01 -3.50
N ILE A 173 22.03 -32.08 -4.17
CA ILE A 173 20.68 -32.29 -4.69
C ILE A 173 19.72 -32.41 -3.51
N PRO A 174 18.58 -31.70 -3.53
CA PRO A 174 17.56 -31.79 -2.49
C PRO A 174 17.08 -33.22 -2.24
N ASP A 175 16.89 -33.59 -0.97
CA ASP A 175 16.53 -34.98 -0.59
C ASP A 175 15.17 -35.40 -1.19
N ASN A 176 14.20 -34.48 -1.28
CA ASN A 176 12.91 -34.75 -1.94
C ASN A 176 13.05 -35.10 -3.43
N MET A 177 14.08 -34.60 -4.12
CA MET A 177 14.35 -35.00 -5.50
C MET A 177 15.06 -36.35 -5.56
N LEU A 178 15.96 -36.63 -4.61
CA LEU A 178 16.63 -37.93 -4.53
C LEU A 178 15.64 -39.06 -4.23
N GLU A 179 14.67 -38.84 -3.34
CA GLU A 179 13.59 -39.79 -3.03
C GLU A 179 12.70 -40.12 -4.24
N LEU A 180 12.44 -39.12 -5.08
CA LEU A 180 11.67 -39.28 -6.31
C LEU A 180 12.51 -39.82 -7.48
N SER A 181 13.84 -39.70 -7.41
CA SER A 181 14.74 -40.19 -8.44
C SER A 181 14.82 -41.72 -8.44
N THR A 182 14.96 -42.30 -9.62
CA THR A 182 15.14 -43.75 -9.80
C THR A 182 16.62 -44.17 -9.81
N ALA A 183 17.54 -43.25 -9.48
CA ALA A 183 18.98 -43.50 -9.55
C ALA A 183 19.51 -44.19 -8.29
N ALA A 184 19.52 -45.51 -8.28
CA ALA A 184 20.18 -46.28 -7.24
C ALA A 184 21.67 -45.89 -7.12
N GLY A 185 22.10 -45.44 -5.94
CA GLY A 185 23.51 -45.14 -5.64
C GLY A 185 24.03 -43.80 -6.17
N GLN A 186 23.17 -42.84 -6.52
CA GLN A 186 23.59 -41.53 -7.00
C GLN A 186 24.30 -40.72 -5.90
N LYS A 187 25.45 -40.11 -6.24
CA LYS A 187 26.15 -39.21 -5.32
C LYS A 187 25.30 -37.94 -5.12
N PRO A 188 25.08 -37.47 -3.87
CA PRO A 188 24.25 -36.30 -3.60
C PRO A 188 24.69 -35.01 -4.30
N SER A 189 25.93 -34.91 -4.79
CA SER A 189 26.47 -33.72 -5.47
C SER A 189 26.76 -33.94 -6.95
N ARG A 190 25.95 -34.77 -7.63
CA ARG A 190 26.09 -35.05 -9.06
C ARG A 190 24.73 -35.15 -9.71
N ILE A 191 24.41 -34.28 -10.66
CA ILE A 191 23.16 -34.31 -11.42
C ILE A 191 23.26 -35.40 -12.50
N ALA A 192 22.21 -36.21 -12.62
CA ALA A 192 22.03 -37.22 -13.65
C ALA A 192 20.69 -36.96 -14.37
N CYS A 193 20.45 -37.56 -15.53
CA CYS A 193 19.16 -37.50 -16.23
C CYS A 193 18.00 -37.93 -15.31
N GLU A 194 18.24 -38.94 -14.48
CA GLU A 194 17.32 -39.52 -13.50
C GLU A 194 16.99 -38.58 -12.34
N THR A 195 17.78 -37.51 -12.16
CA THR A 195 17.48 -36.45 -11.20
C THR A 195 16.28 -35.62 -11.64
N CYS A 196 15.97 -35.58 -12.94
CA CYS A 196 14.84 -34.81 -13.46
C CYS A 196 13.81 -35.70 -14.17
N HIS A 197 14.23 -36.81 -14.76
CA HIS A 197 13.41 -37.72 -15.54
C HIS A 197 13.28 -39.08 -14.86
N THR A 198 12.21 -39.79 -15.13
CA THR A 198 12.08 -41.22 -14.85
C THR A 198 11.78 -41.95 -16.14
N ALA A 199 12.36 -43.14 -16.34
CA ALA A 199 12.09 -43.92 -17.54
C ALA A 199 10.62 -44.39 -17.58
N HIS A 200 10.04 -44.72 -16.42
CA HIS A 200 8.67 -45.22 -16.27
C HIS A 200 7.96 -44.52 -15.10
N GLY A 201 6.62 -44.46 -15.14
CA GLY A 201 5.82 -44.05 -13.99
C GLY A 201 5.71 -42.54 -13.75
N SER A 202 6.10 -41.70 -14.72
CA SER A 202 5.99 -40.25 -14.60
C SER A 202 4.53 -39.80 -14.70
N THR A 203 4.02 -39.05 -13.72
CA THR A 203 2.72 -38.38 -13.85
C THR A 203 2.81 -37.03 -14.57
N HIS A 204 3.99 -36.66 -15.07
CA HIS A 204 4.27 -35.36 -15.68
C HIS A 204 4.75 -35.48 -17.13
N GLU A 205 4.59 -34.39 -17.88
CA GLU A 205 5.04 -34.28 -19.27
C GLU A 205 6.55 -34.52 -19.41
N ALA A 206 6.99 -35.02 -20.57
CA ALA A 206 8.41 -35.32 -20.84
C ALA A 206 9.08 -36.22 -19.79
N TYR A 207 8.30 -37.09 -19.16
CA TYR A 207 8.76 -38.07 -18.18
C TYR A 207 9.43 -37.46 -16.94
N LEU A 208 9.02 -36.26 -16.54
CA LEU A 208 9.63 -35.55 -15.40
C LEU A 208 9.19 -36.13 -14.04
N ILE A 209 10.10 -36.17 -13.08
CA ILE A 209 9.78 -36.58 -11.70
C ILE A 209 8.94 -35.54 -10.93
N GLN A 210 8.91 -34.30 -11.43
CA GLN A 210 8.10 -33.19 -10.90
C GLN A 210 7.62 -32.31 -12.04
N SER A 211 6.53 -31.56 -11.81
CA SER A 211 5.96 -30.68 -12.82
C SER A 211 6.88 -29.51 -13.16
N SER A 212 7.15 -29.30 -14.45
CA SER A 212 7.74 -28.05 -14.95
C SER A 212 6.71 -26.92 -15.09
N ARG A 213 5.41 -27.23 -15.12
CA ARG A 213 4.33 -26.25 -15.38
C ARG A 213 4.01 -25.31 -14.22
N ASN A 214 4.62 -25.52 -13.06
CA ASN A 214 4.55 -24.63 -11.90
C ASN A 214 5.96 -24.29 -11.38
N SER A 215 6.98 -24.45 -12.24
CA SER A 215 8.40 -24.24 -11.89
C SER A 215 8.92 -25.07 -10.71
N SER A 216 8.16 -26.03 -10.17
CA SER A 216 8.55 -26.77 -8.95
C SER A 216 9.87 -27.53 -9.13
N LEU A 217 10.03 -28.19 -10.28
CA LEU A 217 11.27 -28.88 -10.64
C LEU A 217 12.49 -27.95 -10.63
N CYS A 218 12.33 -26.72 -11.13
CA CYS A 218 13.42 -25.75 -11.19
C CYS A 218 13.73 -25.19 -9.79
N LEU A 219 12.68 -24.84 -9.05
CA LEU A 219 12.78 -24.22 -7.73
C LEU A 219 13.28 -25.18 -6.65
N ALA A 220 13.19 -26.50 -6.86
CA ALA A 220 13.79 -27.48 -5.97
C ALA A 220 15.30 -27.23 -5.80
N CYS A 221 16.02 -26.95 -6.89
CA CYS A 221 17.45 -26.60 -6.84
C CYS A 221 17.69 -25.08 -6.81
N HIS A 222 16.88 -24.29 -7.51
CA HIS A 222 17.01 -22.84 -7.66
C HIS A 222 16.06 -22.07 -6.75
N HIS A 223 15.97 -22.46 -5.48
CA HIS A 223 15.04 -21.86 -4.51
C HIS A 223 15.28 -20.35 -4.30
N ASP A 224 16.52 -19.89 -4.45
CA ASP A 224 16.91 -18.48 -4.38
C ASP A 224 16.36 -17.63 -5.55
N LYS A 225 15.82 -18.29 -6.59
CA LYS A 225 15.17 -17.65 -7.75
C LYS A 225 13.65 -17.59 -7.63
N GLY A 226 13.08 -18.18 -6.58
CA GLY A 226 11.66 -18.11 -6.28
C GLY A 226 11.23 -16.69 -5.92
N LEU A 227 9.93 -16.41 -6.08
CA LEU A 227 9.32 -15.13 -5.68
C LEU A 227 9.38 -14.91 -4.16
N ILE A 228 9.32 -15.99 -3.39
CA ILE A 228 9.42 -15.98 -1.94
C ILE A 228 10.65 -16.80 -1.57
N THR A 229 11.56 -16.18 -0.82
CA THR A 229 12.75 -16.85 -0.29
C THR A 229 12.36 -17.78 0.87
N PRO A 230 13.19 -18.77 1.24
CA PRO A 230 12.86 -19.71 2.32
C PRO A 230 12.56 -19.08 3.68
N ASP A 231 13.08 -17.87 3.95
CA ASP A 231 12.80 -17.06 5.14
C ASP A 231 11.49 -16.23 5.03
N GLY A 232 10.68 -16.47 3.99
CA GLY A 232 9.36 -15.86 3.82
C GLY A 232 9.37 -14.44 3.23
N ARG A 233 10.52 -13.95 2.77
CA ARG A 233 10.64 -12.60 2.19
C ARG A 233 10.38 -12.61 0.69
N ARG A 234 9.84 -11.51 0.15
CA ARG A 234 9.71 -11.35 -1.30
C ARG A 234 11.08 -11.13 -1.93
N ASN A 235 11.45 -11.97 -2.89
CA ASN A 235 12.54 -11.71 -3.80
C ASN A 235 12.11 -10.64 -4.83
N PRO A 236 12.82 -9.51 -4.94
CA PRO A 236 12.46 -8.42 -5.86
C PRO A 236 12.82 -8.70 -7.34
N GLY A 237 13.10 -9.96 -7.70
CA GLY A 237 13.25 -10.40 -9.08
C GLY A 237 11.94 -10.41 -9.88
N HIS A 238 12.05 -10.86 -11.14
CA HIS A 238 10.90 -11.06 -12.00
C HIS A 238 10.02 -12.18 -11.47
N VAL A 239 8.71 -11.95 -11.51
CA VAL A 239 7.71 -12.89 -11.00
C VAL A 239 7.59 -14.13 -11.90
N VAL A 240 7.43 -15.30 -11.28
CA VAL A 240 7.13 -16.58 -11.93
C VAL A 240 5.94 -17.24 -11.23
N ASN A 241 5.30 -18.21 -11.90
CA ASN A 241 4.07 -18.86 -11.48
C ASN A 241 2.90 -17.88 -11.30
N VAL A 242 2.89 -16.81 -12.10
CA VAL A 242 1.81 -15.82 -12.12
C VAL A 242 1.30 -15.63 -13.54
N ARG A 243 -0.01 -15.41 -13.67
CA ARG A 243 -0.62 -15.06 -14.95
C ARG A 243 -0.31 -13.61 -15.29
N PRO A 244 0.27 -13.31 -16.46
CA PRO A 244 0.55 -11.94 -16.83
C PRO A 244 -0.75 -11.18 -17.09
N THR A 245 -0.89 -9.99 -16.48
CA THR A 245 -2.07 -9.11 -16.61
C THR A 245 -1.76 -7.78 -17.29
N THR A 246 -0.49 -7.38 -17.30
CA THR A 246 -0.02 -6.09 -17.86
C THR A 246 0.90 -6.27 -19.06
N ALA A 247 1.08 -7.50 -19.53
CA ALA A 247 1.94 -7.88 -20.64
C ALA A 247 1.38 -9.14 -21.29
N SER A 248 1.81 -9.44 -22.50
CA SER A 248 1.46 -10.68 -23.20
C SER A 248 2.73 -11.43 -23.56
N ILE A 249 2.67 -12.77 -23.50
CA ILE A 249 3.75 -13.63 -23.98
C ILE A 249 3.63 -13.68 -25.51
N PRO A 250 4.63 -13.22 -26.28
CA PRO A 250 4.55 -13.20 -27.74
C PRO A 250 4.50 -14.61 -28.33
N ALA A 251 3.83 -14.77 -29.48
CA ALA A 251 3.81 -16.04 -30.22
C ALA A 251 5.23 -16.54 -30.57
N SER A 252 6.16 -15.61 -30.84
CA SER A 252 7.57 -15.93 -31.14
C SER A 252 8.29 -16.66 -30.01
N PHE A 253 7.87 -16.50 -28.75
CA PHE A 253 8.39 -17.28 -27.64
C PHE A 253 7.93 -18.75 -27.74
N MET A 254 6.64 -18.95 -28.02
CA MET A 254 6.06 -20.29 -28.16
C MET A 254 6.66 -21.04 -29.35
N GLU A 255 6.87 -20.36 -30.47
CA GLU A 255 7.56 -20.91 -31.66
C GLU A 255 8.99 -21.38 -31.35
N LYS A 256 9.69 -20.69 -30.45
CA LYS A 256 11.04 -21.09 -30.00
C LYS A 256 11.05 -22.18 -28.93
N GLY A 257 9.86 -22.58 -28.46
CA GLY A 257 9.66 -23.66 -27.51
C GLY A 257 9.43 -23.21 -26.07
N ALA A 258 8.98 -21.96 -25.86
CA ALA A 258 8.49 -21.53 -24.55
C ALA A 258 7.33 -22.42 -24.09
N ARG A 259 7.24 -22.60 -22.77
CA ARG A 259 6.10 -23.23 -22.13
C ARG A 259 5.51 -22.28 -21.10
N THR A 260 4.21 -22.45 -20.85
CA THR A 260 3.45 -21.74 -19.83
C THR A 260 2.87 -22.72 -18.83
N GLY A 261 2.43 -22.20 -17.68
CA GLY A 261 1.65 -22.98 -16.74
C GLY A 261 0.29 -23.39 -17.33
N ALA A 262 -0.43 -24.26 -16.63
CA ALA A 262 -1.72 -24.78 -17.11
C ALA A 262 -2.77 -23.67 -17.33
N GLY A 263 -2.71 -22.59 -16.57
CA GLY A 263 -3.55 -21.40 -16.73
C GLY A 263 -2.94 -20.32 -17.61
N GLY A 264 -1.79 -20.55 -18.25
CA GLY A 264 -1.07 -19.53 -19.01
C GLY A 264 -0.14 -18.66 -18.15
N GLU A 265 0.30 -19.17 -17.00
CA GLU A 265 1.27 -18.50 -16.13
C GLU A 265 2.66 -18.43 -16.78
N ILE A 266 3.40 -17.35 -16.50
CA ILE A 266 4.83 -17.27 -16.79
C ILE A 266 5.56 -18.21 -15.82
N ILE A 267 6.36 -19.12 -16.34
CA ILE A 267 7.15 -20.11 -15.60
C ILE A 267 8.61 -20.03 -16.04
N CYS A 268 9.53 -20.73 -15.36
CA CYS A 268 10.95 -20.72 -15.72
C CYS A 268 11.18 -21.05 -17.21
N THR A 269 10.43 -22.02 -17.75
CA THR A 269 10.52 -22.46 -19.15
C THR A 269 9.74 -21.59 -20.13
N THR A 270 9.16 -20.47 -19.67
CA THR A 270 8.69 -19.40 -20.56
C THR A 270 9.87 -18.64 -21.13
N CYS A 271 10.94 -18.44 -20.34
CA CYS A 271 12.14 -17.71 -20.77
C CYS A 271 13.32 -18.65 -21.03
N HIS A 272 13.42 -19.76 -20.30
CA HIS A 272 14.52 -20.70 -20.43
C HIS A 272 14.15 -21.96 -21.23
N LYS A 273 15.16 -22.55 -21.88
CA LYS A 273 15.05 -23.84 -22.55
C LYS A 273 16.14 -24.80 -22.06
N THR A 274 15.73 -25.77 -21.25
CA THR A 274 16.63 -26.73 -20.59
C THR A 274 17.49 -27.54 -21.57
N HIS A 275 16.98 -27.84 -22.77
CA HIS A 275 17.70 -28.61 -23.78
C HIS A 275 17.61 -27.97 -25.16
N GLY A 276 18.74 -27.89 -25.85
CA GLY A 276 18.82 -27.30 -27.19
C GLY A 276 18.37 -25.84 -27.21
N SER A 277 18.86 -25.03 -26.26
CA SER A 277 18.61 -23.59 -26.23
C SER A 277 18.99 -22.94 -27.58
N PRO A 278 18.15 -22.04 -28.13
CA PRO A 278 18.46 -21.35 -29.37
C PRO A 278 19.61 -20.36 -29.20
N THR A 279 19.79 -19.81 -28.00
CA THR A 279 20.91 -18.93 -27.65
C THR A 279 22.01 -19.71 -26.90
N ASP A 280 23.22 -19.18 -26.98
CA ASP A 280 24.41 -19.60 -26.24
C ASP A 280 24.45 -19.05 -24.81
N SER A 281 23.74 -17.95 -24.55
CA SER A 281 23.68 -17.29 -23.25
C SER A 281 22.60 -17.87 -22.33
N HIS A 282 23.03 -18.41 -21.18
CA HIS A 282 22.19 -18.76 -20.03
C HIS A 282 20.94 -19.62 -20.30
N LEU A 283 20.94 -20.41 -21.38
CA LEU A 283 19.82 -21.25 -21.81
C LEU A 283 18.52 -20.45 -22.05
N LEU A 284 18.63 -19.24 -22.59
CA LEU A 284 17.47 -18.39 -22.88
C LEU A 284 16.84 -18.70 -24.25
N LEU A 285 15.53 -18.50 -24.34
CA LEU A 285 14.79 -18.61 -25.60
C LEU A 285 15.01 -17.39 -26.51
N MET A 286 15.31 -16.25 -25.91
CA MET A 286 15.57 -14.98 -26.58
C MET A 286 16.91 -14.42 -26.13
N VAL A 287 17.50 -13.57 -26.97
CA VAL A 287 18.74 -12.86 -26.62
C VAL A 287 18.44 -11.83 -25.53
N ASP A 288 19.32 -11.81 -24.52
CA ASP A 288 19.40 -10.75 -23.53
C ASP A 288 20.58 -9.85 -23.93
N ASP A 289 20.28 -8.66 -24.44
CA ASP A 289 21.24 -7.74 -25.04
C ASP A 289 21.11 -6.32 -24.46
N ASN A 290 22.03 -5.44 -24.86
CA ASN A 290 22.01 -4.04 -24.41
C ASN A 290 20.85 -3.21 -24.98
N GLN A 291 20.06 -3.76 -25.90
CA GLN A 291 18.81 -3.15 -26.37
C GLN A 291 17.60 -3.60 -25.54
N SER A 292 17.81 -4.43 -24.50
CA SER A 292 16.75 -5.00 -23.65
C SER A 292 15.74 -5.81 -24.46
N THR A 293 16.16 -6.48 -25.54
CA THR A 293 15.30 -7.24 -26.46
C THR A 293 14.43 -8.27 -25.75
N LEU A 294 14.99 -9.01 -24.78
CA LEU A 294 14.26 -9.97 -23.95
C LEU A 294 13.07 -9.32 -23.22
N CYS A 295 13.32 -8.20 -22.56
CA CYS A 295 12.33 -7.49 -21.75
C CYS A 295 11.25 -6.85 -22.62
N LEU A 296 11.66 -6.14 -23.67
CA LEU A 296 10.76 -5.38 -24.55
C LEU A 296 9.90 -6.27 -25.44
N SER A 297 10.28 -7.54 -25.63
CA SER A 297 9.42 -8.51 -26.31
C SER A 297 8.07 -8.68 -25.59
N CYS A 298 8.04 -8.61 -24.26
CA CYS A 298 6.81 -8.68 -23.47
C CYS A 298 6.32 -7.30 -22.99
N HIS A 299 7.25 -6.35 -22.75
CA HIS A 299 6.99 -5.03 -22.15
C HIS A 299 7.23 -3.88 -23.14
N ALA A 300 6.71 -3.99 -24.36
CA ALA A 300 6.90 -2.99 -25.40
C ALA A 300 6.46 -1.58 -24.98
N ASP A 301 5.42 -1.48 -24.13
CA ASP A 301 4.90 -0.21 -23.60
C ASP A 301 5.86 0.53 -22.65
N LYS A 302 7.01 -0.07 -22.32
CA LYS A 302 8.03 0.50 -21.41
C LYS A 302 9.26 1.04 -22.14
N GLN A 303 9.33 0.89 -23.46
CA GLN A 303 10.50 1.30 -24.26
C GLN A 303 10.86 2.78 -24.09
N THR A 304 9.86 3.63 -23.83
CA THR A 304 10.01 5.08 -23.61
C THR A 304 10.96 5.45 -22.46
N VAL A 305 11.26 4.53 -21.53
CA VAL A 305 12.26 4.77 -20.47
C VAL A 305 13.63 5.18 -21.04
N ALA A 306 14.00 4.68 -22.23
CA ALA A 306 15.26 4.98 -22.92
C ALA A 306 15.41 6.47 -23.29
N GLU A 307 14.30 7.20 -23.33
CA GLU A 307 14.23 8.62 -23.67
C GLU A 307 14.12 9.52 -22.44
N THR A 308 14.00 8.94 -21.24
CA THR A 308 13.85 9.68 -19.98
C THR A 308 15.19 9.94 -19.28
N GLY A 309 15.16 10.77 -18.23
CA GLY A 309 16.30 10.94 -17.31
C GLY A 309 16.71 9.66 -16.56
N HIS A 310 15.86 8.64 -16.55
CA HIS A 310 16.16 7.32 -15.96
C HIS A 310 16.96 6.41 -16.89
N ASN A 311 17.26 6.82 -18.13
CA ASN A 311 18.26 6.14 -18.93
C ASN A 311 19.67 6.43 -18.36
N LEU A 312 20.15 5.53 -17.50
CA LEU A 312 21.44 5.71 -16.84
C LEU A 312 22.63 5.63 -17.79
N ASP A 313 22.48 5.12 -19.02
CA ASP A 313 23.51 5.25 -20.05
C ASP A 313 23.85 6.71 -20.35
N LYS A 314 22.86 7.60 -20.18
CA LYS A 314 22.98 9.04 -20.40
C LYS A 314 23.23 9.80 -19.10
N SER A 315 22.46 9.49 -18.05
CA SER A 315 22.49 10.26 -16.80
C SER A 315 23.55 9.80 -15.79
N ALA A 316 23.98 8.54 -15.83
CA ALA A 316 25.02 8.00 -14.96
C ALA A 316 25.75 6.79 -15.59
N PRO A 317 26.53 6.97 -16.69
CA PRO A 317 27.02 5.86 -17.52
C PRO A 317 27.93 4.86 -16.77
N GLN A 318 28.64 5.34 -15.75
CA GLN A 318 29.55 4.53 -14.93
C GLN A 318 28.82 3.74 -13.83
N SER A 319 27.51 3.96 -13.67
CA SER A 319 26.72 3.30 -12.64
C SER A 319 26.49 1.84 -13.00
N LYS A 320 26.82 0.96 -12.06
CA LYS A 320 26.66 -0.49 -12.20
C LYS A 320 25.54 -1.03 -11.32
N ASN A 321 24.81 -2.01 -11.82
CA ASN A 321 23.86 -2.78 -11.03
C ASN A 321 24.59 -3.80 -10.11
N LEU A 322 23.85 -4.54 -9.30
CA LEU A 322 24.38 -5.60 -8.41
C LEU A 322 24.92 -6.86 -9.12
N GLN A 323 24.95 -6.86 -10.46
CA GLN A 323 25.71 -7.83 -11.27
C GLN A 323 27.03 -7.25 -11.79
N GLY A 324 27.36 -6.01 -11.44
CA GLY A 324 28.55 -5.32 -11.92
C GLY A 324 28.45 -4.82 -13.36
N GLN A 325 27.24 -4.80 -13.93
CA GLN A 325 26.97 -4.40 -15.31
C GLN A 325 26.44 -2.97 -15.37
N SER A 326 26.89 -2.22 -16.36
CA SER A 326 26.35 -0.92 -16.77
C SER A 326 25.18 -1.08 -17.74
N VAL A 327 24.48 0.02 -18.04
CA VAL A 327 23.40 0.02 -19.05
C VAL A 327 23.94 -0.32 -20.45
N ALA A 328 25.14 0.15 -20.80
CA ALA A 328 25.76 -0.18 -22.08
C ALA A 328 25.99 -1.70 -22.27
N GLU A 329 26.18 -2.44 -21.17
CA GLU A 329 26.44 -3.89 -21.18
C GLU A 329 25.13 -4.71 -21.13
N ALA A 330 24.15 -4.31 -20.31
CA ALA A 330 22.97 -5.13 -20.01
C ALA A 330 21.62 -4.46 -20.35
N GLY A 331 21.65 -3.27 -20.95
CA GLY A 331 20.48 -2.53 -21.41
C GLY A 331 19.78 -1.72 -20.33
N VAL A 332 18.89 -0.81 -20.77
CA VAL A 332 18.31 0.25 -19.92
C VAL A 332 17.48 -0.28 -18.76
N CYS A 333 16.80 -1.42 -18.95
CA CYS A 333 15.99 -2.03 -17.90
C CYS A 333 16.86 -2.57 -16.75
N SER A 334 18.08 -3.04 -17.05
CA SER A 334 18.98 -3.72 -16.09
C SER A 334 19.48 -2.82 -14.96
N ALA A 335 19.41 -1.50 -15.14
CA ALA A 335 19.77 -0.50 -14.14
C ALA A 335 18.87 -0.54 -12.89
N CYS A 336 17.62 -0.96 -13.07
CA CYS A 336 16.56 -0.96 -12.05
C CYS A 336 15.96 -2.36 -11.83
N HIS A 337 15.92 -3.20 -12.85
CA HIS A 337 15.31 -4.52 -12.82
C HIS A 337 16.33 -5.60 -13.19
N LEU A 338 16.40 -6.65 -12.37
CA LEU A 338 17.09 -7.88 -12.73
C LEU A 338 16.12 -9.06 -12.54
N PRO A 339 16.12 -10.07 -13.43
CA PRO A 339 15.13 -11.14 -13.37
C PRO A 339 15.18 -12.00 -12.11
N HIS A 340 16.35 -12.10 -11.48
CA HIS A 340 16.62 -13.11 -10.45
C HIS A 340 17.03 -12.55 -9.08
N LYS A 341 17.19 -11.23 -8.96
CA LYS A 341 17.67 -10.53 -7.75
C LYS A 341 17.43 -9.02 -7.89
N PRO A 342 17.62 -8.18 -6.84
CA PRO A 342 17.53 -6.74 -7.02
C PRO A 342 18.67 -6.18 -7.89
N ALA A 343 18.40 -5.11 -8.64
CA ALA A 343 19.41 -4.38 -9.40
C ALA A 343 20.23 -3.40 -8.55
N ARG A 344 19.69 -2.98 -7.40
CA ARG A 344 20.27 -2.00 -6.48
C ARG A 344 20.10 -2.47 -5.04
N GLU A 345 21.00 -2.01 -4.16
CA GLU A 345 20.81 -2.21 -2.72
C GLU A 345 19.59 -1.41 -2.25
N HIS A 346 18.76 -2.06 -1.44
CA HIS A 346 17.61 -1.43 -0.82
C HIS A 346 17.87 -1.30 0.68
N SER A 347 17.63 -0.13 1.26
CA SER A 347 17.89 0.14 2.67
C SER A 347 16.67 0.72 3.37
N GLY A 348 16.61 0.52 4.70
CA GLY A 348 15.54 1.02 5.55
C GLY A 348 14.30 0.13 5.61
N SER A 349 13.24 0.66 6.23
CA SER A 349 11.97 -0.04 6.50
C SER A 349 10.80 0.47 5.66
N ALA A 350 11.05 1.35 4.69
CA ALA A 350 10.01 1.90 3.81
C ALA A 350 9.39 0.82 2.89
N ASP A 351 8.34 1.14 2.14
CA ASP A 351 7.85 0.22 1.12
C ASP A 351 8.89 0.02 0.00
N PHE A 352 8.81 -1.12 -0.69
CA PHE A 352 9.75 -1.50 -1.75
C PHE A 352 9.96 -0.43 -2.82
N THR A 353 8.89 0.24 -3.26
CA THR A 353 8.99 1.27 -4.29
C THR A 353 9.78 2.47 -3.79
N THR A 354 9.52 2.90 -2.56
CA THR A 354 10.30 3.97 -1.91
C THR A 354 11.77 3.58 -1.79
N GLN A 355 12.07 2.37 -1.32
CA GLN A 355 13.47 1.91 -1.22
C GLN A 355 14.17 1.90 -2.58
N MET A 356 13.49 1.45 -3.64
CA MET A 356 14.02 1.44 -5.00
C MET A 356 14.30 2.86 -5.52
N CYS A 357 13.39 3.82 -5.34
CA CYS A 357 13.63 5.19 -5.77
C CYS A 357 14.78 5.82 -4.98
N MET A 358 14.82 5.59 -3.66
CA MET A 358 15.82 6.18 -2.77
C MET A 358 17.21 5.56 -2.91
N SER A 359 17.36 4.38 -3.54
CA SER A 359 18.68 3.82 -3.85
C SER A 359 19.49 4.71 -4.83
N CYS A 360 18.80 5.60 -5.56
CA CYS A 360 19.41 6.56 -6.49
C CYS A 360 19.14 8.01 -6.08
N HIS A 361 17.97 8.33 -5.53
CA HIS A 361 17.56 9.69 -5.13
C HIS A 361 17.84 10.03 -3.66
N GLY A 362 18.47 9.11 -2.92
CA GLY A 362 18.90 9.31 -1.53
C GLY A 362 20.15 10.17 -1.37
N GLU A 363 20.59 10.34 -0.13
CA GLU A 363 21.86 11.00 0.15
C GLU A 363 23.05 10.08 -0.16
N GLY A 364 24.13 10.64 -0.68
CA GLY A 364 25.35 9.90 -1.01
C GLY A 364 25.31 9.12 -2.35
N THR A 365 24.27 9.28 -3.15
CA THR A 365 24.08 8.61 -4.45
C THR A 365 24.31 9.55 -5.63
N PHE A 366 24.37 9.01 -6.85
CA PHE A 366 24.66 9.79 -8.06
C PHE A 366 23.51 10.69 -8.55
N ALA A 367 22.26 10.46 -8.11
CA ALA A 367 21.11 11.33 -8.43
C ALA A 367 20.72 12.28 -7.28
N VAL A 368 21.64 12.55 -6.35
CA VAL A 368 21.43 13.42 -5.17
C VAL A 368 21.02 14.85 -5.50
N ARG A 369 21.30 15.34 -6.73
CA ARG A 369 20.86 16.67 -7.18
C ARG A 369 19.33 16.78 -7.27
N GLU A 370 18.65 15.65 -7.45
CA GLU A 370 17.19 15.54 -7.50
C GLU A 370 16.63 14.92 -6.20
N LYS A 371 17.32 15.10 -5.06
CA LYS A 371 16.90 14.51 -3.78
C LYS A 371 15.62 15.16 -3.26
N LEU A 372 14.86 14.37 -2.50
CA LEU A 372 13.73 14.88 -1.72
C LEU A 372 14.27 15.79 -0.61
N LEU A 373 13.93 17.08 -0.67
CA LEU A 373 14.23 18.05 0.38
C LEU A 373 13.05 18.14 1.36
N GLY A 374 13.30 18.56 2.60
CA GLY A 374 12.26 18.92 3.56
C GLY A 374 11.24 17.81 3.87
N ASN A 375 10.00 18.21 4.11
CA ASN A 375 8.90 17.28 4.38
C ASN A 375 8.21 16.88 3.07
N ASN A 376 7.77 15.64 3.01
CA ASN A 376 7.17 15.05 1.81
C ASN A 376 5.78 14.50 2.11
N HIS A 377 4.98 14.34 1.06
CA HIS A 377 3.68 13.70 1.16
C HIS A 377 3.81 12.30 1.80
N PRO A 378 2.92 11.93 2.74
CA PRO A 378 2.95 10.60 3.36
C PRO A 378 2.91 9.47 2.32
N LEU A 379 3.75 8.46 2.54
CA LEU A 379 3.81 7.21 1.78
C LEU A 379 3.44 6.03 2.69
N ALA A 380 3.16 4.88 2.08
CA ALA A 380 2.63 3.69 2.76
C ALA A 380 1.34 3.96 3.55
N VAL A 381 0.52 4.91 3.09
CA VAL A 381 -0.79 5.23 3.67
C VAL A 381 -1.88 4.71 2.73
N ASN A 382 -2.88 4.02 3.28
CA ASN A 382 -4.07 3.61 2.54
C ASN A 382 -4.98 4.84 2.34
N PRO A 383 -5.33 5.23 1.10
CA PRO A 383 -6.14 6.41 0.85
C PRO A 383 -7.62 6.28 1.27
N PHE A 384 -8.08 5.05 1.55
CA PHE A 384 -9.46 4.75 1.95
C PHE A 384 -9.65 4.66 3.46
N GLU A 385 -8.56 4.61 4.23
CA GLU A 385 -8.62 4.48 5.67
C GLU A 385 -9.09 5.80 6.31
N LYS A 386 -10.28 5.76 6.92
CA LYS A 386 -10.80 6.88 7.70
C LYS A 386 -10.12 6.88 9.06
N LYS A 387 -9.37 7.95 9.37
CA LYS A 387 -8.58 8.01 10.61
C LYS A 387 -9.34 8.47 11.85
N ASP A 388 -10.53 9.04 11.72
CA ASP A 388 -11.36 9.42 12.87
C ASP A 388 -12.77 9.83 12.42
N ASP A 389 -13.82 9.13 12.89
CA ASP A 389 -15.22 9.48 12.60
C ASP A 389 -15.79 10.52 13.58
N GLU A 390 -15.06 10.89 14.65
CA GLU A 390 -15.54 11.83 15.68
C GLU A 390 -15.25 13.31 15.36
N LEU A 391 -14.26 13.59 14.51
CA LEU A 391 -13.82 14.95 14.17
C LEU A 391 -14.32 15.43 12.80
N LEU A 392 -14.70 16.70 12.71
CA LEU A 392 -15.07 17.40 11.46
C LEU A 392 -13.84 17.78 10.61
N LEU A 393 -12.96 16.80 10.37
CA LEU A 393 -11.77 16.94 9.55
C LEU A 393 -11.59 15.71 8.67
N THR A 394 -11.86 15.89 7.39
CA THR A 394 -11.49 14.90 6.39
C THR A 394 -10.25 15.33 5.62
N SER A 395 -9.18 14.55 5.77
CA SER A 395 -7.89 14.78 5.10
C SER A 395 -7.88 14.18 3.70
N ALA A 396 -8.35 12.94 3.53
CA ALA A 396 -8.54 12.26 2.25
C ALA A 396 -9.94 11.63 2.20
N GLN A 397 -10.56 11.65 1.02
CA GLN A 397 -11.87 11.05 0.72
C GLN A 397 -11.76 10.30 -0.62
N ALA A 398 -10.83 9.34 -0.71
CA ALA A 398 -10.74 8.53 -1.92
C ALA A 398 -11.92 7.55 -1.96
N ASP A 399 -12.54 7.44 -3.12
CA ASP A 399 -13.56 6.43 -3.42
C ASP A 399 -12.86 5.22 -4.07
N PRO A 400 -12.90 4.02 -3.45
CA PRO A 400 -12.32 2.82 -4.03
C PRO A 400 -12.80 2.52 -5.46
N ASP A 401 -14.07 2.82 -5.76
CA ASP A 401 -14.67 2.52 -7.06
C ASP A 401 -14.26 3.52 -8.15
N GLN A 402 -13.79 4.72 -7.76
CA GLN A 402 -13.31 5.76 -8.68
C GLN A 402 -11.78 5.88 -8.71
N MET A 403 -11.06 5.03 -7.98
CA MET A 403 -9.61 5.07 -7.89
C MET A 403 -8.96 4.51 -9.17
N ILE A 404 -8.30 5.40 -9.92
CA ILE A 404 -7.61 5.09 -11.17
C ILE A 404 -6.09 4.97 -10.94
N LEU A 405 -5.54 5.73 -9.99
CA LEU A 405 -4.12 5.66 -9.69
C LEU A 405 -3.76 4.31 -9.06
N PRO A 406 -2.64 3.69 -9.45
CA PRO A 406 -2.26 2.40 -8.91
C PRO A 406 -1.81 2.53 -7.44
N LEU A 407 -2.31 1.62 -6.61
CA LEU A 407 -1.88 1.44 -5.23
C LEU A 407 -1.01 0.19 -5.12
N PHE A 408 -0.16 0.15 -4.10
CA PHE A 408 0.87 -0.88 -3.97
C PHE A 408 0.92 -1.45 -2.56
N THR A 409 1.15 -2.76 -2.47
CA THR A 409 1.54 -3.40 -1.21
C THR A 409 2.94 -2.93 -0.78
N ALA A 410 3.32 -3.18 0.48
CA ALA A 410 4.67 -2.89 0.98
C ALA A 410 5.79 -3.56 0.13
N PHE A 411 5.45 -4.60 -0.63
CA PHE A 411 6.36 -5.32 -1.49
C PHE A 411 6.42 -4.81 -2.95
N GLY A 412 5.71 -3.73 -3.27
CA GLY A 412 5.68 -3.11 -4.60
C GLY A 412 4.75 -3.81 -5.60
N VAL A 413 3.90 -4.72 -5.14
CA VAL A 413 2.88 -5.38 -5.98
C VAL A 413 1.64 -4.50 -6.04
N ARG A 414 1.11 -4.27 -7.25
CA ARG A 414 -0.15 -3.52 -7.44
C ARG A 414 -1.29 -4.23 -6.72
N SER A 415 -2.06 -3.49 -5.93
CA SER A 415 -3.22 -3.99 -5.21
C SER A 415 -4.20 -2.86 -4.95
N GLN A 416 -5.50 -3.12 -5.15
CA GLN A 416 -6.55 -2.14 -4.82
C GLN A 416 -6.59 -1.82 -3.32
N GLY A 417 -6.20 -2.75 -2.44
CA GLY A 417 -6.06 -2.51 -1.00
C GLY A 417 -4.68 -1.98 -0.57
N GLY A 418 -3.83 -1.60 -1.53
CA GLY A 418 -2.47 -1.12 -1.26
C GLY A 418 -2.41 0.30 -0.70
N GLY A 419 -1.23 0.72 -0.28
CA GLY A 419 -0.92 2.10 0.11
C GLY A 419 -0.44 2.95 -1.06
N ILE A 420 -0.45 4.27 -0.86
CA ILE A 420 0.19 5.24 -1.74
C ILE A 420 1.72 5.09 -1.64
N THR A 421 2.39 5.02 -2.80
CA THR A 421 3.86 5.04 -2.90
C THR A 421 4.31 6.05 -3.94
N CYS A 422 5.63 6.23 -4.14
CA CYS A 422 6.15 7.07 -5.22
C CYS A 422 5.56 6.68 -6.59
N ALA A 423 5.37 5.38 -6.84
CA ALA A 423 4.83 4.86 -8.10
C ALA A 423 3.32 5.05 -8.27
N THR A 424 2.60 5.46 -7.21
CA THR A 424 1.20 5.88 -7.31
C THR A 424 1.08 7.19 -8.09
N CYS A 425 1.99 8.13 -7.83
CA CYS A 425 1.99 9.43 -8.50
C CYS A 425 2.87 9.46 -9.75
N HIS A 426 4.01 8.76 -9.70
CA HIS A 426 5.01 8.76 -10.75
C HIS A 426 5.03 7.45 -11.56
N ASP A 427 5.34 7.54 -12.85
CA ASP A 427 5.69 6.41 -13.71
C ASP A 427 7.05 6.67 -14.35
N PRO A 428 8.14 6.00 -13.90
CA PRO A 428 9.47 6.20 -14.46
C PRO A 428 9.57 5.72 -15.91
N HIS A 429 8.60 4.94 -16.40
CA HIS A 429 8.59 4.43 -17.76
C HIS A 429 7.93 5.38 -18.76
N ARG A 430 7.16 6.39 -18.32
CA ARG A 430 6.39 7.25 -19.22
C ARG A 430 7.09 8.59 -19.45
N LEU A 431 6.98 9.07 -20.68
CA LEU A 431 7.07 10.49 -21.04
C LEU A 431 5.66 11.13 -20.94
N PRO A 432 5.51 12.48 -20.98
CA PRO A 432 4.26 13.15 -20.63
C PRO A 432 3.02 12.59 -21.32
N LEU A 433 1.87 12.73 -20.67
CA LEU A 433 0.55 12.46 -21.25
C LEU A 433 0.38 13.23 -22.56
N ASP A 434 0.51 12.52 -23.68
CA ASP A 434 -0.10 12.91 -24.95
C ASP A 434 -1.62 13.01 -24.72
N THR A 435 -2.12 14.22 -24.55
CA THR A 435 -3.51 14.48 -24.91
C THR A 435 -3.61 14.24 -26.41
N ALA A 436 -4.35 13.20 -26.79
CA ALA A 436 -4.65 12.85 -28.16
C ALA A 436 -5.19 14.06 -28.95
N THR A 437 -4.31 14.76 -29.66
CA THR A 437 -4.60 15.63 -30.82
C THR A 437 -3.29 15.87 -31.57
N GLU A 438 -3.20 15.30 -32.78
CA GLU A 438 -2.37 15.62 -33.96
C GLU A 438 -0.96 16.27 -33.78
N PRO A 439 0.09 15.71 -34.42
CA PRO A 439 1.46 16.21 -34.33
C PRO A 439 1.70 17.32 -35.35
N THR A 440 1.45 18.58 -34.99
CA THR A 440 2.03 19.72 -35.72
C THR A 440 2.55 20.79 -34.77
N GLY A 441 3.86 21.03 -34.85
CA GLY A 441 4.55 22.17 -34.25
C GLY A 441 5.49 21.81 -33.11
N GLU A 442 6.79 22.06 -33.32
CA GLU A 442 7.80 22.12 -32.26
C GLU A 442 7.34 23.06 -31.13
N ARG A 443 7.00 22.47 -29.97
CA ARG A 443 6.77 23.25 -28.75
C ARG A 443 8.06 23.37 -27.96
N PRO A 444 8.41 24.57 -27.47
CA PRO A 444 9.62 24.76 -26.68
C PRO A 444 9.51 23.99 -25.36
N ARG A 445 10.55 23.21 -25.06
CA ARG A 445 10.73 22.48 -23.80
C ARG A 445 10.69 23.46 -22.62
N THR A 446 9.54 23.60 -21.96
CA THR A 446 9.47 24.30 -20.67
C THR A 446 10.02 23.35 -19.59
N LYS A 447 11.03 23.80 -18.85
CA LYS A 447 11.75 23.03 -17.80
C LYS A 447 10.90 22.57 -16.61
N ASN A 448 9.57 22.82 -16.60
CA ASN A 448 8.77 22.83 -15.36
C ASN A 448 7.54 21.90 -15.34
N GLN A 449 7.35 21.01 -16.31
CA GLN A 449 6.33 19.96 -16.19
C GLN A 449 7.00 18.67 -15.76
N ASN A 450 6.63 18.15 -14.58
CA ASN A 450 7.10 16.87 -14.06
C ASN A 450 6.68 15.74 -15.01
N GLN A 451 7.59 15.36 -15.92
CA GLN A 451 7.34 14.51 -17.09
C GLN A 451 6.87 13.08 -16.75
N TYR A 452 6.91 12.71 -15.47
CA TYR A 452 6.65 11.36 -14.97
C TYR A 452 5.33 11.23 -14.22
N LEU A 453 4.54 12.30 -14.06
CA LEU A 453 3.27 12.21 -13.33
C LEU A 453 2.25 11.38 -14.11
N ARG A 454 1.56 10.46 -13.43
CA ARG A 454 0.48 9.64 -14.03
C ARG A 454 -0.75 10.45 -14.43
N LYS A 455 -0.94 11.61 -13.80
CA LYS A 455 -1.98 12.61 -14.09
C LYS A 455 -1.41 14.01 -13.88
N PRO A 456 -1.84 15.03 -14.64
CA PRO A 456 -1.42 16.40 -14.41
C PRO A 456 -1.89 16.90 -13.04
N SER A 457 -1.17 17.90 -12.49
CA SER A 457 -1.66 18.68 -11.35
C SER A 457 -2.64 19.74 -11.88
N PRO A 458 -3.80 19.93 -11.24
CA PRO A 458 -4.19 19.37 -9.94
C PRO A 458 -4.96 18.03 -9.99
N GLU A 459 -5.34 17.51 -11.16
CA GLU A 459 -6.22 16.34 -11.31
C GLU A 459 -5.72 15.09 -10.58
N ILE A 460 -4.40 14.92 -10.46
CA ILE A 460 -3.79 13.84 -9.68
C ILE A 460 -4.20 13.88 -8.21
N CYS A 461 -4.29 15.07 -7.62
CA CYS A 461 -4.68 15.26 -6.22
C CYS A 461 -6.17 14.94 -6.00
N ARG A 462 -7.00 15.18 -7.02
CA ARG A 462 -8.47 14.98 -6.95
C ARG A 462 -8.84 13.54 -6.62
N GLN A 463 -8.04 12.57 -7.04
CA GLN A 463 -8.26 11.14 -6.78
C GLN A 463 -8.37 10.81 -5.28
N CYS A 464 -7.70 11.60 -4.42
CA CYS A 464 -7.76 11.42 -2.96
C CYS A 464 -8.35 12.62 -2.21
N HIS A 465 -8.32 13.82 -2.80
CA HIS A 465 -8.69 15.08 -2.15
C HIS A 465 -9.81 15.83 -2.86
N ASP A 466 -10.75 15.14 -3.52
CA ASP A 466 -11.83 15.76 -4.32
C ASP A 466 -12.59 16.85 -3.58
N ALA A 467 -12.99 16.59 -2.32
CA ALA A 467 -13.69 17.56 -1.47
C ALA A 467 -12.91 18.86 -1.21
N LYS A 468 -11.60 18.91 -1.50
CA LYS A 468 -10.77 20.12 -1.34
C LYS A 468 -10.75 21.01 -2.59
N PHE A 469 -11.29 20.55 -3.72
CA PHE A 469 -11.31 21.31 -4.98
C PHE A 469 -12.29 22.49 -4.97
N LEU A 470 -13.18 22.55 -3.99
CA LEU A 470 -14.07 23.69 -3.76
C LEU A 470 -13.30 25.02 -3.60
N VAL A 471 -12.00 24.96 -3.27
CA VAL A 471 -11.11 26.12 -3.16
C VAL A 471 -11.00 26.91 -4.46
N ALA A 472 -11.19 26.26 -5.61
CA ALA A 472 -11.05 26.84 -6.94
C ALA A 472 -11.91 28.09 -7.14
N ASP A 473 -13.10 28.13 -6.54
CA ASP A 473 -14.07 29.21 -6.67
C ASP A 473 -14.16 30.06 -5.39
N THR A 474 -13.01 30.27 -4.75
CA THR A 474 -12.88 31.10 -3.54
C THR A 474 -11.73 32.09 -3.66
N ARG A 475 -11.68 33.07 -2.73
CA ARG A 475 -10.53 33.98 -2.60
C ARG A 475 -9.23 33.30 -2.15
N HIS A 476 -9.24 32.03 -1.73
CA HIS A 476 -8.01 31.25 -1.49
C HIS A 476 -7.43 30.64 -2.77
N ASN A 477 -8.09 30.79 -3.93
CA ASN A 477 -7.46 30.55 -5.21
C ASN A 477 -6.49 31.69 -5.53
N LEU A 478 -5.23 31.56 -5.09
CA LEU A 478 -4.19 32.58 -5.24
C LEU A 478 -3.89 32.93 -6.70
N ARG A 479 -4.21 32.04 -7.66
CA ARG A 479 -4.09 32.33 -9.09
C ARG A 479 -4.95 33.53 -9.50
N ARG A 480 -6.06 33.76 -8.79
CA ARG A 480 -6.99 34.87 -9.00
C ARG A 480 -6.75 36.00 -8.01
N SER A 481 -6.65 35.69 -6.72
CA SER A 481 -6.61 36.70 -5.66
C SER A 481 -5.24 37.32 -5.42
N ALA A 482 -4.15 36.62 -5.75
CA ALA A 482 -2.79 37.10 -5.56
C ALA A 482 -1.81 36.47 -6.59
N PRO A 483 -2.00 36.72 -7.90
CA PRO A 483 -1.32 35.99 -8.99
C PRO A 483 0.21 36.12 -8.97
N THR A 484 0.74 37.20 -8.39
CA THR A 484 2.18 37.49 -8.31
C THR A 484 2.87 36.83 -7.13
N GLU A 485 2.12 36.28 -6.18
CA GLU A 485 2.68 35.58 -5.01
C GLU A 485 3.47 34.36 -5.45
N THR A 486 4.57 34.08 -4.74
CA THR A 486 5.41 32.92 -5.01
C THR A 486 5.36 31.91 -3.86
N ASN A 487 5.65 30.65 -4.21
CA ASN A 487 5.93 29.58 -3.26
C ASN A 487 7.44 29.47 -2.96
N LEU A 488 7.84 28.54 -2.08
CA LEU A 488 9.23 28.29 -1.69
C LEU A 488 10.15 27.90 -2.86
N LEU A 489 9.59 27.46 -4.00
CA LEU A 489 10.33 27.15 -5.22
C LEU A 489 10.42 28.37 -6.17
N GLY A 490 9.94 29.54 -5.76
CA GLY A 490 9.93 30.77 -6.57
C GLY A 490 8.89 30.79 -7.68
N ARG A 491 7.97 29.81 -7.75
CA ARG A 491 6.93 29.74 -8.79
C ARG A 491 5.78 30.68 -8.45
N ARG A 492 5.37 31.53 -9.40
CA ARG A 492 4.23 32.45 -9.24
C ARG A 492 2.91 31.69 -9.17
N ALA A 493 1.94 32.21 -8.42
CA ALA A 493 0.60 31.66 -8.34
C ALA A 493 -0.06 31.56 -9.72
N SER A 494 0.09 32.56 -10.58
CA SER A 494 -0.44 32.52 -11.96
C SER A 494 0.08 31.35 -12.81
N GLU A 495 1.26 30.83 -12.51
CA GLU A 495 2.00 29.81 -13.26
C GLU A 495 2.00 28.43 -12.57
N ALA A 496 1.39 28.35 -11.39
CA ALA A 496 1.38 27.14 -10.57
C ALA A 496 0.01 26.46 -10.55
N GLY A 497 0.01 25.17 -10.18
CA GLY A 497 -1.24 24.44 -9.97
C GLY A 497 -2.08 25.05 -8.84
N LEU A 498 -3.38 24.76 -8.82
CA LEU A 498 -4.33 25.27 -7.82
C LEU A 498 -3.85 25.07 -6.37
N CYS A 499 -3.17 23.96 -6.11
CA CYS A 499 -2.70 23.59 -4.77
C CYS A 499 -1.26 24.04 -4.50
N ASP A 500 -0.44 24.23 -5.53
CA ASP A 500 1.03 24.35 -5.47
C ASP A 500 1.53 25.57 -4.66
N ASN A 501 0.72 26.63 -4.53
CA ASN A 501 1.08 27.83 -3.76
C ASN A 501 0.70 27.74 -2.27
N CYS A 502 -0.02 26.69 -1.88
CA CYS A 502 -0.33 26.37 -0.48
C CYS A 502 0.37 25.09 -0.03
N HIS A 503 0.49 24.10 -0.92
CA HIS A 503 1.06 22.78 -0.65
C HIS A 503 2.19 22.44 -1.62
N LEU A 504 3.34 22.03 -1.07
CA LEU A 504 4.46 21.45 -1.81
C LEU A 504 4.64 20.00 -1.40
N VAL A 505 4.24 19.07 -2.27
CA VAL A 505 4.27 17.63 -1.98
C VAL A 505 5.68 17.11 -1.69
N HIS A 506 6.71 17.79 -2.19
CA HIS A 506 8.10 17.58 -1.84
C HIS A 506 8.71 18.92 -1.41
N GLY A 507 9.53 18.95 -0.35
CA GLY A 507 10.17 20.19 0.10
C GLY A 507 9.26 21.16 0.85
N GLY A 508 8.05 20.74 1.22
CA GLY A 508 7.11 21.57 1.96
C GLY A 508 7.50 21.78 3.43
N GLY A 509 6.90 22.81 4.03
CA GLY A 509 6.96 23.03 5.47
C GLY A 509 6.36 21.87 6.26
N ARG A 510 6.78 21.72 7.53
CA ARG A 510 6.38 20.59 8.39
C ARG A 510 4.87 20.49 8.59
N VAL A 511 4.19 21.63 8.59
CA VAL A 511 2.75 21.72 8.79
C VAL A 511 2.05 21.73 7.44
N PHE A 512 1.16 20.77 7.18
CA PHE A 512 0.36 20.66 5.94
C PHE A 512 1.16 20.76 4.63
N LEU A 513 2.46 20.45 4.63
CA LEU A 513 3.33 20.62 3.47
C LEU A 513 3.35 22.07 2.97
N TRP A 514 3.28 23.04 3.89
CA TRP A 514 3.06 24.45 3.56
C TRP A 514 4.10 25.00 2.58
N ALA A 515 3.61 25.69 1.54
CA ALA A 515 4.39 26.12 0.40
C ALA A 515 4.98 27.53 0.52
N LYS A 516 4.77 28.23 1.63
CA LYS A 516 5.28 29.60 1.85
C LYS A 516 6.20 29.64 3.06
N GLN A 517 7.13 30.59 3.04
CA GLN A 517 7.99 30.86 4.19
C GLN A 517 7.13 31.31 5.38
N GLN A 518 7.37 30.71 6.54
CA GLN A 518 6.77 31.17 7.79
C GLN A 518 7.71 32.17 8.46
N PRO A 519 7.20 33.25 9.04
CA PRO A 519 8.02 34.15 9.83
C PRO A 519 8.69 33.41 11.00
N PRO A 520 9.90 33.81 11.43
CA PRO A 520 10.57 33.20 12.56
C PRO A 520 9.67 33.22 13.81
N VAL A 521 9.66 32.12 14.56
CA VAL A 521 8.92 32.03 15.81
C VAL A 521 9.81 32.58 16.93
N GLU A 522 9.67 33.87 17.26
CA GLU A 522 10.09 34.35 18.58
C GLU A 522 9.10 33.78 19.61
N ASP A 523 9.62 33.11 20.65
CA ASP A 523 8.88 32.41 21.71
C ASP A 523 8.02 31.22 21.28
N ASN A 524 8.64 30.04 21.11
CA ASN A 524 8.14 28.65 21.35
C ASN A 524 6.62 28.32 21.17
N LYS A 525 5.89 29.13 20.42
CA LYS A 525 4.44 29.11 20.20
C LYS A 525 4.26 29.03 18.70
N GLN A 526 3.78 27.89 18.22
CA GLN A 526 3.57 27.70 16.79
C GLN A 526 2.58 28.74 16.27
N ARG A 527 3.06 29.65 15.41
CA ARG A 527 2.20 30.57 14.68
C ARG A 527 1.52 29.78 13.54
N PRO A 528 0.18 29.82 13.45
CA PRO A 528 -0.56 29.20 12.35
C PRO A 528 -0.03 29.64 10.98
N VAL A 529 -0.01 28.73 10.01
CA VAL A 529 0.46 28.97 8.63
C VAL A 529 -0.23 30.16 7.95
N CYS A 530 -1.46 30.49 8.37
CA CYS A 530 -2.24 31.61 7.87
C CYS A 530 -1.50 32.97 7.98
N PHE A 531 -0.62 33.13 8.97
CA PHE A 531 0.19 34.33 9.15
C PHE A 531 1.30 34.51 8.09
N SER A 532 1.49 33.58 7.15
CA SER A 532 2.32 33.87 5.97
C SER A 532 1.64 34.85 5.00
N CYS A 533 0.34 35.12 5.16
CA CYS A 533 -0.44 36.00 4.28
C CYS A 533 -1.30 37.00 5.04
N HIS A 534 -1.90 36.59 6.18
CA HIS A 534 -2.77 37.40 7.03
C HIS A 534 -1.97 38.26 8.02
N VAL A 535 -1.08 39.08 7.49
CA VAL A 535 -0.21 39.99 8.24
C VAL A 535 -0.22 41.38 7.62
N LYS A 536 0.30 42.35 8.37
CA LYS A 536 0.56 43.68 7.86
C LYS A 536 1.43 43.58 6.60
N ASP A 537 1.04 44.30 5.55
CA ASP A 537 1.71 44.34 4.24
C ASP A 537 1.75 43.00 3.48
N GLY A 538 1.07 41.95 3.97
CA GLY A 538 0.91 40.68 3.28
C GLY A 538 -0.23 40.67 2.24
N PRO A 539 -0.31 39.63 1.39
CA PRO A 539 -1.33 39.53 0.33
C PRO A 539 -2.77 39.50 0.86
N ALA A 540 -2.99 39.13 2.12
CA ALA A 540 -4.30 39.12 2.78
C ALA A 540 -4.43 40.20 3.88
N THR A 541 -3.70 41.32 3.77
CA THR A 541 -3.68 42.41 4.78
C THR A 541 -5.07 42.94 5.17
N LYS A 542 -6.03 42.95 4.23
CA LYS A 542 -7.43 43.36 4.49
C LYS A 542 -8.15 42.48 5.52
N LYS A 543 -7.62 41.28 5.80
CA LYS A 543 -8.16 40.29 6.74
C LYS A 543 -7.12 39.89 7.79
N GLN A 544 -6.25 40.82 8.17
CA GLN A 544 -5.29 40.61 9.26
C GLN A 544 -5.98 40.56 10.63
N LEU A 545 -5.34 39.87 11.57
CA LEU A 545 -5.76 39.81 12.98
C LEU A 545 -5.12 40.96 13.77
N HIS A 546 -5.89 41.54 14.69
CA HIS A 546 -5.51 42.62 15.59
C HIS A 546 -5.72 42.20 17.05
N ASP A 547 -5.32 43.09 17.95
CA ASP A 547 -5.50 42.92 19.39
C ASP A 547 -7.00 42.73 19.73
N HIS A 548 -7.26 41.89 20.73
CA HIS A 548 -8.61 41.44 21.17
C HIS A 548 -9.34 40.49 20.22
N SER A 549 -8.71 39.36 19.92
CA SER A 549 -9.30 38.24 19.18
C SER A 549 -9.47 36.99 20.05
N HIS A 550 -10.31 36.04 19.65
CA HIS A 550 -10.53 34.79 20.37
C HIS A 550 -9.19 34.10 20.69
N PRO A 551 -8.98 33.58 21.91
CA PRO A 551 -7.74 32.91 22.25
C PRO A 551 -7.46 31.75 21.27
N LEU A 552 -6.20 31.63 20.85
CA LEU A 552 -5.66 30.49 20.11
C LEU A 552 -4.68 29.75 21.01
N GLN A 553 -4.30 28.52 20.62
CA GLN A 553 -3.38 27.68 21.40
C GLN A 553 -3.89 27.32 22.80
N VAL A 554 -5.22 27.25 22.97
CA VAL A 554 -5.88 26.78 24.19
C VAL A 554 -6.55 25.42 23.93
N SER A 555 -6.60 24.55 24.93
CA SER A 555 -7.26 23.24 24.87
C SER A 555 -8.70 23.38 25.34
N PRO A 556 -9.73 23.09 24.51
CA PRO A 556 -11.12 23.03 24.96
C PRO A 556 -11.31 22.01 26.09
N ARG A 557 -10.57 20.89 26.04
CA ARG A 557 -10.65 19.82 27.04
C ARG A 557 -10.19 20.29 28.42
N ASP A 558 -9.09 21.04 28.49
CA ASP A 558 -8.56 21.61 29.73
C ASP A 558 -9.56 22.60 30.35
N MET A 559 -10.45 23.17 29.54
CA MET A 559 -11.52 24.07 29.95
C MET A 559 -12.85 23.34 30.25
N GLY A 560 -12.86 22.00 30.29
CA GLY A 560 -14.05 21.19 30.56
C GLY A 560 -15.05 21.14 29.40
N MET A 561 -14.64 21.50 28.18
CA MET A 561 -15.47 21.46 26.98
C MET A 561 -15.18 20.21 26.15
N ARG A 562 -16.18 19.75 25.40
CA ARG A 562 -16.04 18.75 24.33
C ARG A 562 -16.33 19.44 23.01
N THR A 563 -15.72 18.99 21.91
CA THR A 563 -15.91 19.57 20.58
C THR A 563 -15.72 18.50 19.51
N ARG A 564 -16.43 18.64 18.40
CA ARG A 564 -16.23 17.87 17.16
C ARG A 564 -15.36 18.64 16.16
N LEU A 565 -15.06 19.91 16.41
CA LEU A 565 -14.15 20.69 15.59
C LEU A 565 -12.72 20.19 15.78
N PRO A 566 -11.88 20.19 14.73
CA PRO A 566 -10.54 19.65 14.84
C PRO A 566 -9.64 20.53 15.71
N VAL A 567 -9.00 19.90 16.68
CA VAL A 567 -7.95 20.45 17.54
C VAL A 567 -6.65 19.67 17.32
N PHE A 568 -5.51 20.32 17.52
CA PHE A 568 -4.24 19.83 16.97
C PHE A 568 -3.12 19.77 18.00
N ASP A 569 -2.33 18.70 17.94
CA ASP A 569 -1.10 18.56 18.73
C ASP A 569 0.00 19.54 18.24
N PRO A 570 1.13 19.68 18.96
CA PRO A 570 2.27 20.48 18.49
C PRO A 570 2.94 19.95 17.21
N SER A 571 2.53 18.82 16.64
CA SER A 571 2.95 18.38 15.31
C SER A 571 1.88 18.64 14.25
N VAL A 572 0.83 19.38 14.60
CA VAL A 572 -0.33 19.71 13.78
C VAL A 572 -1.07 18.46 13.29
N ARG A 573 -1.08 17.41 14.11
CA ARG A 573 -1.95 16.25 13.92
C ARG A 573 -3.23 16.41 14.74
N PRO A 574 -4.39 15.98 14.21
CA PRO A 574 -5.63 15.95 14.98
C PRO A 574 -5.44 15.13 16.27
N SER A 575 -5.91 15.67 17.39
CA SER A 575 -5.82 15.01 18.70
C SER A 575 -6.88 15.56 19.63
N ALA A 576 -7.57 14.70 20.38
CA ALA A 576 -8.55 15.12 21.38
C ALA A 576 -7.96 16.03 22.49
N ASP A 577 -6.65 15.90 22.75
CA ASP A 577 -5.88 16.75 23.68
C ASP A 577 -5.19 17.92 22.98
N GLY A 578 -5.52 18.15 21.71
CA GLY A 578 -4.97 19.21 20.89
C GLY A 578 -5.41 20.59 21.35
N ARG A 579 -4.75 21.60 20.78
CA ARG A 579 -5.06 23.01 20.99
C ARG A 579 -5.78 23.57 19.77
N MET A 580 -6.65 24.55 20.02
CA MET A 580 -7.38 25.24 18.95
C MET A 580 -6.47 26.17 18.15
N SER A 581 -6.78 26.31 16.86
CA SER A 581 -6.10 27.17 15.91
C SER A 581 -7.09 27.73 14.89
N CYS A 582 -6.64 28.57 13.95
CA CYS A 582 -7.52 29.15 12.92
C CYS A 582 -8.27 28.06 12.14
N TYR A 583 -7.58 26.95 11.84
CA TYR A 583 -8.14 25.83 11.09
C TYR A 583 -9.08 24.91 11.91
N THR A 584 -9.28 25.19 13.20
CA THR A 584 -10.36 24.59 14.01
C THR A 584 -11.71 25.11 13.55
N CYS A 585 -11.84 26.42 13.34
CA CYS A 585 -13.10 27.03 12.89
C CYS A 585 -13.19 27.16 11.37
N HIS A 586 -12.05 27.39 10.71
CA HIS A 586 -11.98 27.59 9.27
C HIS A 586 -11.47 26.36 8.52
N ASP A 587 -12.05 26.10 7.34
CA ASP A 587 -11.52 25.19 6.33
C ASP A 587 -11.26 26.00 5.05
N PRO A 588 -10.00 26.37 4.76
CA PRO A 588 -9.67 27.27 3.65
C PRO A 588 -10.08 26.71 2.28
N HIS A 589 -10.43 25.43 2.20
CA HIS A 589 -10.82 24.77 0.96
C HIS A 589 -12.29 24.93 0.60
N ARG A 590 -13.15 25.39 1.50
CA ARG A 590 -14.59 25.57 1.23
C ARG A 590 -15.04 26.94 1.65
N TRP A 591 -15.89 27.59 0.86
CA TRP A 591 -16.40 28.93 1.19
C TRP A 591 -17.40 28.93 2.36
N GLN A 592 -18.24 27.90 2.47
CA GLN A 592 -19.29 27.79 3.47
C GLN A 592 -19.55 26.32 3.89
N PRO A 593 -20.18 26.07 5.06
CA PRO A 593 -20.48 24.72 5.56
C PRO A 593 -21.51 23.91 4.75
N ALA A 594 -22.46 24.54 4.05
CA ALA A 594 -23.60 23.90 3.37
C ALA A 594 -23.55 23.98 1.84
N ASP A 595 -23.95 22.89 1.16
CA ASP A 595 -24.02 22.64 -0.30
C ASP A 595 -23.25 23.61 -1.22
N SER A 596 -21.99 23.25 -1.47
CA SER A 596 -20.97 24.04 -2.15
C SER A 596 -21.03 23.98 -3.68
N LYS A 597 -22.16 23.67 -4.31
CA LYS A 597 -22.23 23.53 -5.77
C LYS A 597 -22.66 24.80 -6.53
N THR A 598 -23.20 25.81 -5.85
CA THR A 598 -23.88 26.93 -6.54
C THR A 598 -23.45 28.34 -6.15
N MET A 599 -22.61 28.53 -5.13
CA MET A 599 -22.18 29.87 -4.68
C MET A 599 -20.67 30.06 -4.73
N SER A 600 -20.22 30.99 -5.58
CA SER A 600 -18.82 31.44 -5.66
C SER A 600 -18.49 32.44 -4.54
N GLY A 601 -17.39 32.18 -3.84
CA GLY A 601 -16.84 33.07 -2.82
C GLY A 601 -15.84 34.09 -3.37
N THR A 602 -15.70 34.25 -4.70
CA THR A 602 -14.70 35.15 -5.30
C THR A 602 -15.07 36.62 -5.13
N GLU A 603 -16.33 36.97 -5.42
CA GLU A 603 -16.80 38.37 -5.44
C GLU A 603 -17.57 38.79 -4.17
N THR A 604 -18.06 37.83 -3.39
CA THR A 604 -18.91 38.09 -2.23
C THR A 604 -18.08 38.22 -0.96
N GLU A 605 -18.38 39.22 -0.13
CA GLU A 605 -17.78 39.35 1.20
C GLU A 605 -18.41 38.36 2.18
N GLY A 606 -17.58 37.75 3.03
CA GLY A 606 -18.02 36.66 3.91
C GLY A 606 -18.76 37.16 5.15
N ASP A 607 -19.67 36.32 5.65
CA ASP A 607 -20.46 36.53 6.87
C ASP A 607 -20.44 35.26 7.77
N ALA A 608 -21.27 35.23 8.82
CA ALA A 608 -21.40 34.12 9.77
C ALA A 608 -22.00 32.82 9.17
N ARG A 609 -22.41 32.82 7.90
CA ARG A 609 -22.87 31.62 7.17
C ARG A 609 -21.77 31.07 6.26
N SER A 610 -20.77 31.87 5.95
CA SER A 610 -19.74 31.61 4.94
C SER A 610 -18.35 31.81 5.55
N SER A 611 -17.48 32.64 4.98
CA SER A 611 -16.15 32.96 5.52
C SER A 611 -15.26 31.74 5.82
N PHE A 612 -15.37 30.70 5.00
CA PHE A 612 -14.61 29.46 5.15
C PHE A 612 -14.91 28.68 6.43
N LEU A 613 -16.07 28.87 7.07
CA LEU A 613 -16.39 28.20 8.32
C LEU A 613 -16.66 26.71 8.13
N ARG A 614 -16.32 25.90 9.16
CA ARG A 614 -16.62 24.45 9.19
C ARG A 614 -18.06 24.15 9.55
N LEU A 615 -18.64 24.99 10.41
CA LEU A 615 -20.02 24.97 10.89
C LEU A 615 -20.59 26.38 10.77
N PRO A 616 -21.90 26.54 10.50
CA PRO A 616 -22.51 27.86 10.43
C PRO A 616 -22.56 28.51 11.81
N ALA A 617 -22.38 29.82 11.87
CA ALA A 617 -22.60 30.64 13.06
C ALA A 617 -23.92 31.44 12.97
N SER A 618 -24.62 31.40 11.84
CA SER A 618 -25.94 32.00 11.59
C SER A 618 -26.74 31.11 10.60
N PRO A 619 -28.08 31.06 10.66
CA PRO A 619 -28.95 31.60 11.72
C PRO A 619 -28.82 30.82 13.04
N SER A 620 -28.35 29.57 12.99
CA SER A 620 -28.01 28.76 14.16
C SER A 620 -26.57 29.00 14.61
N SER A 621 -26.32 28.91 15.91
CA SER A 621 -25.02 29.10 16.56
C SER A 621 -24.13 27.84 16.56
N GLN A 622 -24.30 26.92 15.61
CA GLN A 622 -23.67 25.58 15.63
C GLN A 622 -22.16 25.64 15.85
N LEU A 623 -21.45 26.56 15.19
CA LEU A 623 -20.01 26.74 15.38
C LEU A 623 -19.64 27.06 16.83
N CYS A 624 -20.35 28.00 17.45
CA CYS A 624 -20.09 28.43 18.81
C CYS A 624 -20.57 27.38 19.82
N GLY A 625 -21.76 26.82 19.59
CA GLY A 625 -22.39 25.82 20.45
C GLY A 625 -21.66 24.49 20.49
N ASP A 626 -20.80 24.20 19.53
CA ASP A 626 -19.97 22.99 19.55
C ASP A 626 -18.98 22.99 20.74
N CYS A 627 -18.48 24.16 21.17
CA CYS A 627 -17.69 24.31 22.40
C CYS A 627 -18.49 24.94 23.55
N HIS A 628 -19.30 25.96 23.26
CA HIS A 628 -20.05 26.77 24.23
C HIS A 628 -21.53 26.33 24.33
N GLY A 629 -21.77 25.02 24.46
CA GLY A 629 -23.12 24.45 24.41
C GLY A 629 -24.09 25.02 25.44
N SER A 630 -23.61 25.37 26.65
CA SER A 630 -24.47 25.99 27.67
C SER A 630 -24.91 27.43 27.33
N GLN A 631 -24.09 28.15 26.56
CA GLN A 631 -24.36 29.52 26.11
C GLN A 631 -25.20 29.53 24.82
N ALA A 632 -25.16 28.46 24.02
CA ALA A 632 -25.97 28.30 22.81
C ALA A 632 -27.49 28.24 23.10
N LEU A 633 -27.88 28.05 24.37
CA LEU A 633 -29.27 28.14 24.83
C LEU A 633 -29.90 29.55 24.67
N ILE A 634 -29.15 30.52 24.15
CA ILE A 634 -29.64 31.87 23.82
C ILE A 634 -30.64 31.87 22.66
N GLU A 635 -30.56 30.91 21.74
CA GLU A 635 -31.37 30.85 20.52
C GLU A 635 -32.89 30.96 20.76
N PRO A 636 -33.50 30.21 21.72
CA PRO A 636 -34.92 30.35 22.02
C PRO A 636 -35.25 31.54 22.94
N THR A 637 -34.35 32.48 23.19
CA THR A 637 -34.57 33.59 24.15
C THR A 637 -34.82 34.94 23.47
N ASP A 638 -35.28 35.93 24.24
CA ASP A 638 -35.43 37.31 23.75
C ASP A 638 -34.08 38.00 23.44
N HIS A 639 -32.95 37.42 23.87
CA HIS A 639 -31.63 37.89 23.47
C HIS A 639 -31.16 37.32 22.12
N ASN A 640 -31.93 36.44 21.49
CA ASN A 640 -31.73 36.13 20.09
C ASN A 640 -32.18 37.32 19.22
N LEU A 641 -31.24 38.22 18.92
CA LEU A 641 -31.53 39.45 18.19
C LEU A 641 -31.93 39.20 16.73
N LEU A 642 -31.73 37.99 16.18
CA LEU A 642 -32.31 37.63 14.88
C LEU A 642 -33.83 37.83 14.86
N ALA A 643 -34.49 37.51 15.98
CA ALA A 643 -35.93 37.69 16.12
C ALA A 643 -36.28 39.01 16.83
N ALA A 644 -35.52 39.39 17.86
CA ALA A 644 -35.89 40.50 18.73
C ALA A 644 -35.49 41.89 18.20
N ALA A 645 -34.38 42.00 17.47
CA ALA A 645 -33.86 43.27 16.96
C ALA A 645 -33.00 43.06 15.69
N PRO A 646 -33.59 42.60 14.56
CA PRO A 646 -32.84 42.15 13.38
C PRO A 646 -32.01 43.25 12.69
N GLN A 647 -32.33 44.52 12.94
CA GLN A 647 -31.63 45.68 12.39
C GLN A 647 -30.56 46.26 13.34
N ALA A 648 -30.42 45.71 14.55
CA ALA A 648 -29.37 46.11 15.47
C ALA A 648 -28.00 45.85 14.82
N LYS A 649 -27.02 46.71 15.09
CA LYS A 649 -25.66 46.55 14.56
C LYS A 649 -24.67 46.46 15.69
N ASN A 650 -23.72 45.53 15.57
CA ASN A 650 -22.56 45.47 16.45
C ASN A 650 -21.57 46.60 16.12
N THR A 651 -20.49 46.74 16.88
CA THR A 651 -19.48 47.79 16.71
C THR A 651 -18.66 47.67 15.42
N SER A 652 -18.76 46.53 14.73
CA SER A 652 -18.19 46.26 13.42
C SER A 652 -19.19 46.50 12.29
N GLY A 653 -20.39 46.99 12.60
CA GLY A 653 -21.43 47.34 11.62
C GLY A 653 -22.29 46.17 11.14
N GLN A 654 -22.12 44.97 11.71
CA GLN A 654 -22.82 43.76 11.28
C GLN A 654 -24.16 43.60 12.01
N THR A 655 -25.17 43.14 11.28
CA THR A 655 -26.49 42.76 11.80
C THR A 655 -26.48 41.36 12.42
N PRO A 656 -27.51 40.98 13.21
CA PRO A 656 -27.71 39.60 13.66
C PRO A 656 -27.69 38.57 12.53
N VAL A 657 -28.23 38.89 11.34
CA VAL A 657 -28.21 37.96 10.19
C VAL A 657 -26.77 37.69 9.73
N GLU A 658 -25.96 38.74 9.64
CA GLU A 658 -24.57 38.68 9.18
C GLU A 658 -23.60 38.11 10.22
N SER A 659 -23.87 38.29 11.52
CA SER A 659 -22.96 37.90 12.61
C SER A 659 -23.44 36.72 13.46
N GLY A 660 -24.70 36.34 13.33
CA GLY A 660 -25.33 35.29 14.11
C GLY A 660 -25.78 35.73 15.52
N PRO A 661 -26.47 34.85 16.26
CA PRO A 661 -26.99 35.14 17.60
C PRO A 661 -25.89 35.45 18.61
N CYS A 662 -24.69 34.88 18.43
CA CYS A 662 -23.53 35.17 19.28
C CYS A 662 -22.74 36.40 18.80
N GLY A 663 -22.50 36.51 17.48
CA GLY A 663 -21.59 37.51 16.90
C GLY A 663 -22.07 38.96 16.98
N VAL A 664 -23.38 39.17 17.18
CA VAL A 664 -23.93 40.50 17.45
C VAL A 664 -23.44 41.04 18.81
N CYS A 665 -23.08 40.17 19.75
CA CYS A 665 -22.58 40.53 21.08
C CYS A 665 -21.11 40.17 21.33
N HIS A 666 -20.60 39.10 20.71
CA HIS A 666 -19.25 38.57 20.91
C HIS A 666 -18.51 38.48 19.57
N LEU A 667 -17.54 39.36 19.35
CA LEU A 667 -16.75 39.39 18.11
C LEU A 667 -15.58 38.40 18.19
N PRO A 668 -15.53 37.34 17.38
CA PRO A 668 -14.44 36.36 17.47
C PRO A 668 -13.08 36.95 17.10
N HIS A 669 -13.05 37.98 16.26
CA HIS A 669 -11.82 38.64 15.81
C HIS A 669 -11.95 40.16 15.94
N ASN A 670 -10.83 40.81 16.28
CA ASN A 670 -10.66 42.27 16.21
C ASN A 670 -11.74 43.05 16.96
N SER A 671 -12.12 42.59 18.14
CA SER A 671 -13.10 43.31 18.96
C SER A 671 -12.53 44.65 19.43
N LYS A 672 -13.37 45.67 19.54
CA LYS A 672 -12.96 46.95 20.15
C LYS A 672 -12.71 46.81 21.65
N ASN A 673 -13.18 45.74 22.29
CA ASN A 673 -13.02 45.51 23.72
C ASN A 673 -12.57 44.08 24.02
N GLN A 674 -11.59 43.95 24.93
CA GLN A 674 -11.06 42.65 25.33
C GLN A 674 -12.04 41.82 26.17
N LEU A 675 -12.82 42.44 27.05
CA LEU A 675 -13.74 41.75 27.96
C LEU A 675 -14.79 40.97 27.17
N LEU A 676 -14.73 39.63 27.26
CA LEU A 676 -15.60 38.70 26.54
C LEU A 676 -15.70 38.96 25.02
N ARG A 677 -14.72 39.68 24.45
CA ARG A 677 -14.75 40.18 23.06
C ARG A 677 -16.02 40.96 22.72
N TRP A 678 -16.48 41.80 23.65
CA TRP A 678 -17.74 42.55 23.54
C TRP A 678 -17.86 43.38 22.26
N GLY A 679 -18.89 43.08 21.47
CA GLY A 679 -19.18 43.70 20.18
C GLY A 679 -20.26 44.76 20.22
N GLN A 680 -20.71 45.19 21.39
CA GLN A 680 -21.72 46.26 21.53
C GLN A 680 -21.12 47.50 22.19
N ARG A 681 -21.85 48.62 22.11
CA ARG A 681 -21.45 49.85 22.81
C ARG A 681 -21.72 49.71 24.31
N PHE A 682 -20.90 50.36 25.13
CA PHE A 682 -21.17 50.52 26.55
C PHE A 682 -22.16 51.67 26.77
N GLY A 683 -23.18 51.43 27.60
CA GLY A 683 -24.12 52.44 28.07
C GLY A 683 -23.64 53.13 29.35
N PRO A 684 -24.51 53.92 30.00
CA PRO A 684 -24.24 54.50 31.32
C PRO A 684 -24.28 53.43 32.42
N GLY A 685 -23.55 53.64 33.51
CA GLY A 685 -23.51 52.73 34.65
C GLY A 685 -22.24 52.93 35.48
N SER A 686 -22.20 52.36 36.67
CA SER A 686 -21.05 52.46 37.58
C SER A 686 -20.03 51.33 37.38
N SER A 687 -20.50 50.13 37.03
CA SER A 687 -19.66 48.97 36.72
C SER A 687 -19.62 48.66 35.22
N ILE A 688 -18.52 48.04 34.75
CA ILE A 688 -18.40 47.61 33.35
C ILE A 688 -19.50 46.62 32.96
N MET A 689 -19.91 45.73 33.89
CA MET A 689 -20.96 44.74 33.66
C MET A 689 -22.34 45.39 33.50
N GLU A 690 -22.65 46.44 34.25
CA GLU A 690 -23.87 47.23 34.05
C GLU A 690 -23.85 47.95 32.69
N LYS A 691 -22.72 48.59 32.36
CA LYS A 691 -22.55 49.31 31.09
C LYS A 691 -22.75 48.40 29.87
N MET A 692 -22.43 47.11 29.96
CA MET A 692 -22.72 46.14 28.87
C MET A 692 -24.24 46.02 28.63
N CYS A 693 -25.03 45.93 29.69
CA CYS A 693 -26.48 45.76 29.59
C CYS A 693 -27.18 47.05 29.14
N THR A 694 -26.84 48.18 29.77
CA THR A 694 -27.46 49.49 29.49
C THR A 694 -27.09 50.04 28.12
N GLY A 695 -26.06 49.50 27.47
CA GLY A 695 -25.76 49.79 26.06
C GLY A 695 -26.94 49.46 25.13
N CYS A 696 -27.63 48.35 25.39
CA CYS A 696 -28.81 47.92 24.63
C CYS A 696 -30.11 48.31 25.33
N HIS A 697 -30.17 48.19 26.66
CA HIS A 697 -31.32 48.55 27.48
C HIS A 697 -31.33 50.05 27.79
N SER A 698 -31.46 50.86 26.74
CA SER A 698 -31.55 52.31 26.83
C SER A 698 -32.49 52.86 25.75
N LYS A 699 -32.89 54.13 25.87
CA LYS A 699 -33.81 54.79 24.93
C LYS A 699 -33.33 54.75 23.46
N ARG A 700 -32.02 54.65 23.25
CA ARG A 700 -31.38 54.61 21.91
C ARG A 700 -30.72 53.26 21.59
N GLY A 701 -30.84 52.28 22.49
CA GLY A 701 -30.29 50.94 22.31
C GLY A 701 -31.28 50.00 21.60
N SER A 702 -30.88 48.74 21.43
CA SER A 702 -31.67 47.72 20.74
C SER A 702 -32.90 47.22 21.53
N ALA A 703 -33.03 47.60 22.81
CA ALA A 703 -34.13 47.19 23.68
C ALA A 703 -34.78 48.39 24.42
N PRO A 704 -35.30 49.40 23.70
CA PRO A 704 -35.79 50.64 24.32
C PRO A 704 -37.07 50.44 25.15
N GLY A 705 -37.83 49.37 24.89
CA GLY A 705 -39.02 49.01 25.65
C GLY A 705 -38.76 48.16 26.90
N LYS A 706 -37.50 47.87 27.24
CA LYS A 706 -37.11 46.97 28.35
C LYS A 706 -36.02 47.60 29.24
N ILE A 707 -36.16 48.88 29.57
CA ILE A 707 -35.21 49.60 30.42
C ILE A 707 -35.62 49.40 31.89
N PRO A 708 -34.76 48.85 32.76
CA PRO A 708 -35.09 48.70 34.18
C PRO A 708 -35.15 50.06 34.87
N ALA A 709 -36.13 50.27 35.76
CA ALA A 709 -36.25 51.52 36.53
C ALA A 709 -35.15 51.67 37.59
N ILE A 710 -34.68 50.55 38.14
CA ILE A 710 -33.53 50.44 39.05
C ILE A 710 -32.56 49.43 38.44
N SER A 711 -31.29 49.78 38.21
CA SER A 711 -30.30 48.87 37.59
C SER A 711 -29.14 48.47 38.51
N TYR A 712 -29.06 49.03 39.72
CA TYR A 712 -27.94 48.85 40.64
C TYR A 712 -28.40 48.37 42.01
N HIS A 713 -27.48 47.70 42.70
CA HIS A 713 -27.52 47.44 44.13
C HIS A 713 -26.53 48.41 44.82
N PRO A 714 -26.76 48.86 46.07
CA PRO A 714 -25.79 49.69 46.79
C PRO A 714 -24.36 49.13 46.71
N GLU A 715 -23.41 50.00 46.34
CA GLU A 715 -22.01 49.64 46.01
C GLU A 715 -21.10 49.58 47.23
N ASP A 716 -21.50 50.23 48.32
CA ASP A 716 -20.84 50.24 49.62
C ASP A 716 -21.07 48.94 50.42
N ILE A 717 -21.94 48.06 49.93
CA ILE A 717 -22.24 46.76 50.54
C ILE A 717 -21.47 45.67 49.80
N ALA A 718 -20.37 45.22 50.40
CA ALA A 718 -19.60 44.08 49.89
C ALA A 718 -20.35 42.78 50.16
N ILE A 719 -20.62 42.02 49.10
CA ILE A 719 -21.26 40.70 49.19
C ILE A 719 -20.17 39.64 49.05
N HIS A 720 -20.22 38.62 49.90
CA HIS A 720 -19.30 37.48 49.86
C HIS A 720 -19.99 36.28 49.21
N ASN A 721 -19.38 35.72 48.17
CA ASN A 721 -19.89 34.55 47.47
C ASN A 721 -19.57 33.25 48.23
N THR A 722 -20.19 33.03 49.38
CA THR A 722 -20.00 31.82 50.21
C THR A 722 -20.72 30.58 49.66
N GLY A 723 -21.62 30.76 48.69
CA GLY A 723 -22.52 29.70 48.20
C GLY A 723 -23.58 29.34 49.24
N ARG A 724 -24.85 29.15 48.82
CA ARG A 724 -25.88 28.56 49.69
C ARG A 724 -26.11 27.11 49.30
N ASN A 725 -25.91 26.21 50.25
CA ASN A 725 -26.20 24.79 50.07
C ASN A 725 -27.71 24.57 50.14
N ILE A 726 -28.32 24.17 49.03
CA ILE A 726 -29.74 23.85 48.94
C ILE A 726 -29.84 22.45 48.34
N LYS A 727 -30.26 21.47 49.16
CA LYS A 727 -30.42 20.06 48.75
C LYS A 727 -29.17 19.48 48.07
N ASP A 728 -28.02 19.61 48.73
CA ASP A 728 -26.71 19.12 48.28
C ASP A 728 -26.18 19.76 46.97
N GLU A 729 -26.82 20.83 46.50
CA GLU A 729 -26.32 21.69 45.42
C GLU A 729 -25.94 23.07 45.96
N SER A 730 -24.70 23.48 45.69
CA SER A 730 -24.24 24.81 46.07
C SER A 730 -24.69 25.84 45.03
N ILE A 731 -25.58 26.74 45.44
CA ILE A 731 -26.06 27.85 44.62
C ILE A 731 -25.14 29.06 44.79
N TYR A 732 -24.42 29.40 43.71
CA TYR A 732 -23.50 30.54 43.67
C TYR A 732 -24.09 31.74 42.90
N PHE A 733 -23.91 32.94 43.45
CA PHE A 733 -24.18 34.20 42.75
C PHE A 733 -22.84 34.77 42.26
N PRO A 734 -22.58 34.86 40.95
CA PRO A 734 -21.31 35.37 40.48
C PRO A 734 -21.22 36.87 40.77
N LEU A 735 -20.15 37.28 41.43
CA LEU A 735 -19.84 38.69 41.70
C LEU A 735 -18.73 39.14 40.77
N PHE A 736 -18.70 40.43 40.44
CA PHE A 736 -17.80 40.94 39.42
C PHE A 736 -17.10 42.20 39.91
N ASP A 737 -15.81 42.31 39.61
CA ASP A 737 -15.05 43.52 39.84
C ASP A 737 -15.60 44.68 38.97
N PRO A 738 -15.96 45.85 39.54
CA PRO A 738 -16.60 46.92 38.79
C PRO A 738 -15.79 47.46 37.61
N ALA A 739 -14.46 47.47 37.72
CA ALA A 739 -13.58 48.04 36.70
C ALA A 739 -13.25 47.03 35.60
N SER A 740 -12.84 45.82 35.97
CA SER A 740 -12.34 44.79 35.04
C SER A 740 -13.42 43.83 34.55
N GLY A 741 -14.55 43.71 35.25
CA GLY A 741 -15.62 42.76 34.93
C GLY A 741 -15.24 41.31 35.16
N LYS A 742 -14.10 41.04 35.81
CA LYS A 742 -13.67 39.69 36.19
C LYS A 742 -14.52 39.19 37.35
N GLN A 743 -14.81 37.89 37.35
CA GLN A 743 -15.50 37.28 38.48
C GLN A 743 -14.59 37.28 39.72
N VAL A 744 -15.14 37.66 40.86
CA VAL A 744 -14.44 37.77 42.15
C VAL A 744 -15.24 37.05 43.24
N GLY A 745 -14.57 36.64 44.31
CA GLY A 745 -15.23 36.03 45.47
C GLY A 745 -15.98 37.05 46.34
N ASN A 746 -15.55 38.31 46.31
CA ASN A 746 -16.12 39.42 47.06
C ASN A 746 -16.31 40.62 46.13
N GLY A 747 -17.50 41.19 46.09
CA GLY A 747 -17.79 42.34 45.25
C GLY A 747 -19.27 42.73 45.21
N PRO A 748 -19.63 43.80 44.48
CA PRO A 748 -21.01 44.22 44.35
C PRO A 748 -21.81 43.29 43.41
N LEU A 749 -23.14 43.32 43.55
CA LEU A 749 -24.05 42.71 42.58
C LEU A 749 -24.08 43.55 41.31
N SER A 750 -24.09 42.86 40.17
CA SER A 750 -24.31 43.45 38.85
C SER A 750 -25.40 42.67 38.11
N CYS A 751 -25.87 43.17 36.96
CA CYS A 751 -26.92 42.51 36.19
C CYS A 751 -26.63 41.00 35.96
N PRO A 752 -25.40 40.57 35.58
CA PRO A 752 -25.07 39.16 35.39
C PRO A 752 -24.99 38.33 36.67
N SER A 753 -25.00 38.95 37.86
CA SER A 753 -25.10 38.25 39.15
C SER A 753 -26.48 37.62 39.33
N CYS A 754 -27.53 38.32 38.88
CA CYS A 754 -28.90 37.83 38.94
C CYS A 754 -29.33 37.15 37.64
N HIS A 755 -28.84 37.63 36.48
CA HIS A 755 -29.27 37.18 35.17
C HIS A 755 -28.21 36.34 34.44
N ASN A 756 -28.64 35.26 33.79
CA ASN A 756 -27.89 34.56 32.77
C ASN A 756 -28.49 34.87 31.40
N VAL A 757 -27.86 35.81 30.69
CA VAL A 757 -28.33 36.30 29.38
C VAL A 757 -28.50 35.21 28.32
N HIS A 758 -27.88 34.03 28.50
CA HIS A 758 -27.94 32.91 27.57
C HIS A 758 -29.08 31.92 27.87
N ARG A 759 -29.83 32.09 28.96
CA ARG A 759 -30.86 31.12 29.36
C ARG A 759 -32.06 31.84 29.92
N TRP A 760 -33.25 31.54 29.42
CA TRP A 760 -34.44 32.24 29.88
C TRP A 760 -35.00 31.74 31.23
N SER A 761 -34.81 30.46 31.60
CA SER A 761 -35.27 29.87 32.88
C SER A 761 -34.41 28.69 33.37
N LEU A 762 -34.61 28.29 34.63
CA LEU A 762 -33.95 27.14 35.27
C LEU A 762 -34.78 25.86 35.18
N GLY A 763 -34.32 24.95 34.32
CA GLY A 763 -34.92 23.64 34.11
C GLY A 763 -36.03 23.66 33.05
N GLU A 764 -35.65 23.33 31.80
CA GLU A 764 -36.42 22.77 30.67
C GLU A 764 -35.83 23.22 29.32
N MET A 765 -35.82 22.29 28.35
CA MET A 765 -35.55 22.60 26.94
C MET A 765 -36.67 23.48 26.41
N GLN A 766 -36.33 24.69 25.97
CA GLN A 766 -37.31 25.68 25.55
C GLN A 766 -37.70 25.49 24.09
N ASN A 767 -38.73 24.69 23.84
CA ASN A 767 -39.54 24.84 22.63
C ASN A 767 -40.44 26.06 22.82
N ARG A 768 -39.98 27.24 22.39
CA ARG A 768 -40.86 28.41 22.31
C ARG A 768 -41.83 28.24 21.14
N GLY A 769 -42.98 27.64 21.42
CA GLY A 769 -44.20 27.92 20.69
C GLY A 769 -44.54 29.43 20.74
N SER A 770 -45.37 29.86 19.79
CA SER A 770 -45.66 31.24 19.37
C SER A 770 -46.23 32.24 20.40
N VAL A 771 -46.25 31.93 21.71
CA VAL A 771 -46.78 32.84 22.75
C VAL A 771 -45.66 33.25 23.70
N LYS A 772 -45.42 34.57 23.82
CA LYS A 772 -44.45 35.18 24.77
C LYS A 772 -45.13 35.35 26.14
N PRO A 773 -44.92 34.46 27.13
CA PRO A 773 -45.48 34.68 28.46
C PRO A 773 -44.74 35.85 29.12
N ALA A 774 -45.44 36.62 29.95
CA ALA A 774 -44.79 37.57 30.83
C ALA A 774 -43.78 36.84 31.75
N GLY A 775 -42.64 37.47 32.01
CA GLY A 775 -41.61 36.92 32.89
C GLY A 775 -42.10 36.71 34.33
N SER A 776 -41.47 35.78 35.05
CA SER A 776 -41.79 35.38 36.43
C SER A 776 -40.51 35.21 37.27
N VAL A 777 -40.63 34.92 38.57
CA VAL A 777 -39.49 34.56 39.47
C VAL A 777 -38.71 33.32 39.08
N ALA A 778 -39.22 32.53 38.13
CA ALA A 778 -38.54 31.35 37.60
C ALA A 778 -38.06 31.53 36.15
N SER A 779 -38.28 32.70 35.54
CA SER A 779 -37.91 33.02 34.16
C SER A 779 -37.21 34.39 34.07
N SER A 780 -37.34 35.15 32.98
CA SER A 780 -36.68 36.46 32.82
C SER A 780 -35.15 36.42 32.97
N PHE A 781 -34.53 35.34 32.50
CA PHE A 781 -33.10 35.10 32.59
C PHE A 781 -32.55 34.91 34.01
N LEU A 782 -33.37 34.73 35.03
CA LEU A 782 -32.89 34.60 36.41
C LEU A 782 -32.05 33.32 36.60
N ARG A 783 -30.93 33.46 37.31
CA ARG A 783 -29.98 32.37 37.61
C ARG A 783 -30.47 31.42 38.68
N ASN A 784 -31.30 31.88 39.61
CA ASN A 784 -31.78 31.10 40.74
C ASN A 784 -33.29 31.27 40.94
N ARG A 785 -33.93 30.24 41.49
CA ARG A 785 -35.30 30.36 42.01
C ARG A 785 -35.24 31.10 43.34
N SER A 786 -36.32 31.82 43.67
CA SER A 786 -36.34 32.78 44.78
C SER A 786 -36.33 32.18 46.19
N TYR A 787 -36.53 30.87 46.35
CA TYR A 787 -36.50 30.25 47.67
C TYR A 787 -35.04 30.03 48.11
N ASN A 788 -34.59 30.82 49.10
CA ASN A 788 -33.27 30.76 49.73
C ASN A 788 -32.09 31.40 48.94
N THR A 789 -32.24 32.65 48.48
CA THR A 789 -31.17 33.43 47.82
C THR A 789 -30.23 34.11 48.84
N ILE A 790 -29.03 34.55 48.39
CA ILE A 790 -28.12 35.37 49.22
C ILE A 790 -28.78 36.66 49.74
N CYS A 791 -29.83 37.14 49.07
CA CYS A 791 -30.60 38.30 49.49
C CYS A 791 -31.28 38.09 50.86
N MET A 792 -31.59 36.84 51.24
CA MET A 792 -32.16 36.54 52.57
C MET A 792 -31.19 36.85 53.71
N ASP A 793 -29.88 36.87 53.49
CA ASP A 793 -28.89 37.18 54.55
C ASP A 793 -29.02 38.63 55.03
N CYS A 794 -29.44 39.53 54.13
CA CYS A 794 -29.55 40.96 54.43
C CYS A 794 -31.01 41.43 54.54
N HIS A 795 -31.93 40.83 53.79
CA HIS A 795 -33.33 41.28 53.69
C HIS A 795 -34.34 40.35 54.37
N GLY A 796 -33.91 39.23 54.94
CA GLY A 796 -34.81 38.29 55.62
C GLY A 796 -35.97 37.82 54.73
N PRO A 797 -37.19 37.68 55.28
CA PRO A 797 -38.37 37.22 54.52
C PRO A 797 -38.76 38.11 53.33
N GLU A 798 -38.40 39.40 53.35
CA GLU A 798 -38.70 40.34 52.25
C GLU A 798 -37.87 40.09 50.99
N ALA A 799 -36.80 39.28 51.08
CA ALA A 799 -35.91 38.98 49.98
C ALA A 799 -36.64 38.43 48.74
N LEU A 800 -37.72 37.66 48.94
CA LEU A 800 -38.55 37.11 47.87
C LEU A 800 -39.16 38.22 47.01
N PHE A 801 -39.88 39.16 47.63
CA PHE A 801 -40.54 40.26 46.94
C PHE A 801 -39.54 41.25 46.33
N LYS A 802 -38.43 41.54 47.04
CA LYS A 802 -37.36 42.40 46.54
C LYS A 802 -36.62 41.79 45.35
N TYR A 803 -36.50 40.47 45.29
CA TYR A 803 -35.91 39.75 44.16
C TYR A 803 -36.85 39.72 42.95
N GLU A 804 -38.13 39.39 43.15
CA GLU A 804 -39.14 39.35 42.09
C GLU A 804 -39.39 40.71 41.44
N TYR A 805 -39.64 41.72 42.28
CA TYR A 805 -39.99 43.07 41.86
C TYR A 805 -38.77 43.99 41.89
N PHE A 806 -37.56 43.44 41.67
CA PHE A 806 -36.35 44.25 41.80
C PHE A 806 -36.40 45.50 40.91
N HIS A 807 -36.83 45.38 39.67
CA HIS A 807 -36.89 46.53 38.77
C HIS A 807 -38.18 47.36 38.89
N PHE A 808 -39.08 47.03 39.83
CA PHE A 808 -40.40 47.62 39.98
C PHE A 808 -40.66 48.07 41.42
N PRO A 809 -40.02 49.14 41.91
CA PRO A 809 -40.18 49.60 43.30
C PRO A 809 -41.63 49.88 43.71
N ALA A 810 -42.51 50.25 42.77
CA ALA A 810 -43.94 50.43 43.03
C ALA A 810 -44.73 49.13 43.34
N LYS A 811 -44.10 47.96 43.17
CA LYS A 811 -44.68 46.62 43.43
C LYS A 811 -44.04 45.90 44.63
N ARG A 812 -43.03 46.53 45.24
CA ARG A 812 -42.27 45.96 46.37
C ARG A 812 -42.91 46.31 47.70
#